data_AF-A0A945GK38-F1
#
_entry.id   AF-A0A945GK38-F1
#
_cell.length_a   1.000
_cell.length_b   1.000
_cell.length_c   1.000
_cell.angle_alpha   90.00
_cell.angle_beta   90.00
_cell.angle_gamma   90.00
#
_symmetry.space_group_name_H-M   'P 1'
#
loop_
_entity.id
_entity.type
_entity.pdbx_description
1 polymer ?
#
loop_
_entity_poly.entity_id
_entity_poly.type
_entity_poly.pdbx_seq_one_letter_code
_entity_poly.pdbx_strand_id
1 'polypeptide(L)'
;PAYKQGQFQVQDPNAALAVALLDPQPGEHLLDLCSAPGGKATQAATAMDDRGRIVAADISPARLSRVHENAQRLGLNSLQTVVRDGTAPGEASFDRVLADVPCSATGVIGRPPDVRWRREADQLPHLAARQRLLLERAYEHLKPGGVLVYSTCSLEEEENEKIVEQFLAQTPTAQLQRADIQDLVFADSAGQILPVEGRLEIIAWPDRLAILLEIAPDENRETCRAVIRFTADGEVVEQASTVSHWAAGETQALHAVLFQRAPENEPAETLVQAFARNGENPLSVTYDDARGWHLIDLPANPVRHPDRAHLDRIRLNLENSGDSPKAIRLNFAQHDKVPTITGIVPLLRDSLGNPTGIPVQISKNWHQTKGKTFLYQGPWLHALTAVELPPQSQIELEFCLARDFWGELPLASHAQLCLIGWGVDQLWDQAAIGSWGESICYDPDVCLNRSVIDDVRPLMVTQMKTPDGKWGWTNNVGGGDFLVYFDRDGDKQYLTRMRSAYLSQGPNLTDVVYSGVSADGKIAATMRVMTPRCDDLNRAYHYFRYDVLKPVEFSRLAFYQVGADNYNDHQFGKLARGDETGLLEEWVAQQGGLEYHRRGIPCPGNAPWFSLHEGVSKDEKGGAWANRGLVIRSWKARLGGKEAPPTAASYGTQNRPHSCNIELTPPPDVTQLQPGDFVEAWVEFLVLPQSADDYYGPNESLRGDLQSNGNTWKPVFRQAAGNALQIETENGTLLRAYPPRIEVGQNREAEIAIAGGIGYLPLTFSGLSDQRGWQLLYRNTDGEWITIDQSAFGNDFWQIGREGNGKYAVTFNVSLDARDGVTREKRFRLVRSPQGDQ
;
A
#
# COMPACT_ATOMS: atom_id res chain seq x y z
N PRO A 1 -32.72 38.56 -17.62
CA PRO A 1 -31.65 39.43 -18.19
C PRO A 1 -30.25 38.85 -17.98
N ALA A 2 -29.89 38.53 -16.74
CA ALA A 2 -28.59 37.99 -16.33
C ALA A 2 -28.12 36.74 -17.12
N TYR A 3 -28.98 35.73 -17.34
CA TYR A 3 -28.62 34.55 -18.14
C TYR A 3 -28.23 34.91 -19.59
N LYS A 4 -29.03 35.76 -20.25
CA LYS A 4 -28.75 36.24 -21.63
C LYS A 4 -27.47 37.08 -21.71
N GLN A 5 -27.07 37.70 -20.60
CA GLN A 5 -25.85 38.51 -20.48
C GLN A 5 -24.63 37.67 -20.08
N GLY A 6 -24.77 36.34 -19.97
CA GLY A 6 -23.64 35.47 -19.65
C GLY A 6 -23.18 35.48 -18.20
N GLN A 7 -23.96 36.04 -17.28
CA GLN A 7 -23.52 36.17 -15.88
C GLN A 7 -23.49 34.85 -15.11
N PHE A 8 -24.18 33.81 -15.59
CA PHE A 8 -24.17 32.47 -14.99
C PHE A 8 -24.60 31.38 -15.99
N GLN A 9 -24.30 30.13 -15.63
CA GLN A 9 -24.78 28.91 -16.27
C GLN A 9 -25.61 28.11 -15.27
N VAL A 10 -26.73 27.51 -15.71
CA VAL A 10 -27.50 26.60 -14.87
C VAL A 10 -26.86 25.23 -14.93
N GLN A 11 -26.45 24.70 -13.78
CA GLN A 11 -25.81 23.40 -13.63
C GLN A 11 -26.27 22.72 -12.35
N ASP A 12 -26.26 21.38 -12.35
CA ASP A 12 -26.50 20.59 -11.17
C ASP A 12 -25.28 20.63 -10.21
N PRO A 13 -25.46 20.79 -8.89
CA PRO A 13 -24.35 20.76 -7.94
C PRO A 13 -23.48 19.50 -8.02
N ASN A 14 -24.08 18.31 -8.20
CA ASN A 14 -23.33 17.06 -8.35
C ASN A 14 -22.57 17.01 -9.68
N ALA A 15 -23.11 17.62 -10.74
CA ALA A 15 -22.39 17.76 -12.00
C ALA A 15 -21.23 18.76 -11.92
N ALA A 16 -21.23 19.68 -10.96
CA ALA A 16 -20.13 20.63 -10.76
C ALA A 16 -18.90 19.98 -10.09
N LEU A 17 -19.12 18.94 -9.30
CA LEU A 17 -18.08 18.24 -8.55
C LEU A 17 -17.04 17.58 -9.47
N ALA A 18 -17.45 17.04 -10.63
CA ALA A 18 -16.54 16.40 -11.56
C ALA A 18 -15.43 17.34 -12.07
N VAL A 19 -15.75 18.63 -12.28
CA VAL A 19 -14.75 19.63 -12.70
C VAL A 19 -13.89 20.07 -11.52
N ALA A 20 -14.45 20.15 -10.31
CA ALA A 20 -13.69 20.44 -9.10
C ALA A 20 -12.65 19.34 -8.81
N LEU A 21 -13.04 18.07 -8.93
CA LEU A 21 -12.13 16.92 -8.80
C LEU A 21 -11.06 16.88 -9.90
N LEU A 22 -11.39 17.37 -11.10
CA LEU A 22 -10.45 17.44 -12.21
C LEU A 22 -9.39 18.53 -12.01
N ASP A 23 -9.72 19.56 -11.23
CA ASP A 23 -8.86 20.69 -10.88
C ASP A 23 -8.04 21.23 -12.08
N PRO A 24 -8.71 21.80 -13.10
CA PRO A 24 -8.04 22.27 -14.31
C PRO A 24 -7.34 23.61 -14.07
N GLN A 25 -6.05 23.69 -14.41
CA GLN A 25 -5.22 24.86 -14.12
C GLN A 25 -5.14 25.84 -15.32
N PRO A 26 -5.01 27.16 -15.08
CA PRO A 26 -4.80 28.12 -16.15
C PRO A 26 -3.59 27.78 -17.03
N GLY A 27 -3.81 27.70 -18.35
CA GLY A 27 -2.79 27.41 -19.35
C GLY A 27 -2.71 25.94 -19.79
N GLU A 28 -3.39 25.03 -19.09
CA GLU A 28 -3.40 23.59 -19.44
C GLU A 28 -4.20 23.27 -20.71
N HIS A 29 -3.96 22.07 -21.24
CA HIS A 29 -4.78 21.49 -22.30
C HIS A 29 -5.74 20.45 -21.73
N LEU A 30 -7.04 20.70 -21.88
CA LEU A 30 -8.12 19.86 -21.37
C LEU A 30 -8.94 19.25 -22.49
N LEU A 31 -9.31 17.98 -22.35
CA LEU A 31 -10.29 17.30 -23.19
C LEU A 31 -11.56 17.01 -22.39
N ASP A 32 -12.71 17.51 -22.83
CA ASP A 32 -14.02 17.05 -22.37
C ASP A 32 -14.59 16.11 -23.44
N LEU A 33 -14.49 14.80 -23.18
CA LEU A 33 -14.69 13.74 -24.17
C LEU A 33 -16.16 13.56 -24.59
N CYS A 34 -17.11 13.95 -23.73
CA CYS A 34 -18.55 13.77 -23.91
C CYS A 34 -19.30 15.04 -23.49
N SER A 35 -18.91 16.16 -24.10
CA SER A 35 -19.11 17.50 -23.53
C SER A 35 -20.54 18.01 -23.56
N ALA A 36 -21.33 17.68 -24.59
CA ALA A 36 -22.58 18.39 -24.81
C ALA A 36 -23.62 18.07 -23.72
N PRO A 37 -24.33 19.07 -23.14
CA PRO A 37 -24.54 20.42 -23.66
C PRO A 37 -23.52 21.50 -23.22
N GLY A 38 -22.43 21.13 -22.53
CA GLY A 38 -21.29 22.02 -22.27
C GLY A 38 -21.24 22.65 -20.88
N GLY A 39 -22.03 22.18 -19.92
CA GLY A 39 -22.00 22.71 -18.55
C GLY A 39 -20.62 22.57 -17.90
N LYS A 40 -20.08 21.35 -17.90
CA LYS A 40 -18.76 21.07 -17.33
C LYS A 40 -17.61 21.72 -18.12
N ALA A 41 -17.68 21.72 -19.45
CA ALA A 41 -16.72 22.44 -20.29
C ALA A 41 -16.66 23.95 -20.01
N THR A 42 -17.82 24.61 -19.85
CA THR A 42 -17.86 26.05 -19.53
C THR A 42 -17.42 26.34 -18.09
N GLN A 43 -17.70 25.44 -17.15
CA GLN A 43 -17.15 25.50 -15.80
C GLN A 43 -15.62 25.34 -15.80
N ALA A 44 -15.08 24.39 -16.54
CA ALA A 44 -13.64 24.18 -16.67
C ALA A 44 -12.95 25.40 -17.29
N ALA A 45 -13.54 25.99 -18.35
CA ALA A 45 -13.06 27.23 -18.95
C ALA A 45 -13.00 28.37 -17.94
N THR A 46 -14.01 28.47 -17.08
CA THR A 46 -14.07 29.49 -16.03
C THR A 46 -12.99 29.23 -14.97
N ALA A 47 -12.82 27.98 -14.52
CA ALA A 47 -11.80 27.59 -13.54
C ALA A 47 -10.36 27.85 -14.04
N MET A 48 -10.14 27.74 -15.35
CA MET A 48 -8.85 28.03 -16.00
C MET A 48 -8.63 29.53 -16.31
N ASP A 49 -9.47 30.44 -15.79
CA ASP A 49 -9.51 31.87 -16.15
C ASP A 49 -9.61 32.13 -17.67
N ASP A 50 -10.24 31.22 -18.41
CA ASP A 50 -10.28 31.19 -19.87
C ASP A 50 -8.88 31.20 -20.54
N ARG A 51 -7.85 30.70 -19.84
CA ARG A 51 -6.48 30.59 -20.32
C ARG A 51 -6.11 29.13 -20.54
N GLY A 52 -5.59 28.81 -21.72
CA GLY A 52 -5.27 27.44 -22.13
C GLY A 52 -6.17 26.99 -23.27
N ARG A 53 -6.36 25.69 -23.41
CA ARG A 53 -7.18 25.12 -24.49
C ARG A 53 -8.07 24.00 -23.98
N ILE A 54 -9.37 24.13 -24.22
CA ILE A 54 -10.35 23.10 -23.91
C ILE A 54 -10.94 22.58 -25.21
N VAL A 55 -10.76 21.29 -25.46
CA VAL A 55 -11.41 20.58 -26.56
C VAL A 55 -12.69 19.96 -26.03
N ALA A 56 -13.84 20.51 -26.44
CA ALA A 56 -15.16 19.97 -26.13
C ALA A 56 -15.63 19.04 -27.25
N ALA A 57 -15.58 17.73 -27.00
CA ALA A 57 -15.93 16.70 -27.97
C ALA A 57 -17.32 16.09 -27.71
N ASP A 58 -18.07 15.81 -28.76
CA ASP A 58 -19.29 14.98 -28.70
C ASP A 58 -19.56 14.40 -30.10
N ILE A 59 -20.21 13.25 -30.16
CA ILE A 59 -20.58 12.59 -31.42
C ILE A 59 -21.72 13.32 -32.15
N SER A 60 -22.49 14.17 -31.44
CA SER A 60 -23.64 14.88 -31.98
C SER A 60 -23.31 16.33 -32.34
N PRO A 61 -23.23 16.67 -33.65
CA PRO A 61 -23.04 18.05 -34.09
C PRO A 61 -24.15 18.99 -33.57
N ALA A 62 -25.38 18.48 -33.53
CA ALA A 62 -26.54 19.24 -33.05
C ALA A 62 -26.42 19.59 -31.56
N ARG A 63 -25.92 18.67 -30.71
CA ARG A 63 -25.72 18.97 -29.28
C ARG A 63 -24.51 19.89 -29.05
N LEU A 64 -23.44 19.76 -29.85
CA LEU A 64 -22.26 20.64 -29.78
C LEU A 64 -22.57 22.10 -30.09
N SER A 65 -23.56 22.38 -30.94
CA SER A 65 -24.01 23.76 -31.18
C SER A 65 -24.36 24.50 -29.88
N ARG A 66 -24.93 23.80 -28.89
CA ARG A 66 -25.24 24.35 -27.57
C ARG A 66 -24.00 24.69 -26.76
N VAL A 67 -22.94 23.90 -26.89
CA VAL A 67 -21.64 24.19 -26.24
C VAL A 67 -21.09 25.50 -26.80
N HIS A 68 -21.13 25.65 -28.12
CA HIS A 68 -20.69 26.87 -28.81
C HIS A 68 -21.52 28.09 -28.42
N GLU A 69 -22.85 27.99 -28.42
CA GLU A 69 -23.75 29.05 -27.98
C GLU A 69 -23.53 29.44 -26.51
N ASN A 70 -23.29 28.46 -25.62
CA ASN A 70 -22.99 28.73 -24.22
C ASN A 70 -21.64 29.41 -24.04
N ALA A 71 -20.59 28.96 -24.75
CA ALA A 71 -19.27 29.61 -24.71
C ALA A 71 -19.36 31.06 -25.20
N GLN A 72 -20.03 31.33 -26.33
CA GLN A 72 -20.24 32.68 -26.83
C GLN A 72 -21.01 33.56 -25.84
N ARG A 73 -22.09 33.03 -25.27
CA ARG A 73 -22.92 33.76 -24.32
C ARG A 73 -22.15 34.11 -23.03
N LEU A 74 -21.29 33.21 -22.55
CA LEU A 74 -20.46 33.39 -21.36
C LEU A 74 -19.16 34.17 -21.63
N GLY A 75 -18.82 34.44 -22.90
CA GLY A 75 -17.61 35.16 -23.28
C GLY A 75 -16.32 34.33 -23.20
N LEU A 76 -16.42 33.00 -23.30
CA LEU A 76 -15.30 32.06 -23.17
C LEU A 76 -14.67 31.75 -24.53
N ASN A 77 -13.35 31.89 -24.65
CA ASN A 77 -12.59 31.76 -25.90
C ASN A 77 -11.68 30.53 -25.93
N SER A 78 -11.36 29.95 -24.78
CA SER A 78 -10.53 28.74 -24.65
C SER A 78 -11.22 27.47 -25.16
N LEU A 79 -12.54 27.51 -25.34
CA LEU A 79 -13.38 26.38 -25.74
C LEU A 79 -13.44 26.19 -27.26
N GLN A 80 -12.96 25.02 -27.71
CA GLN A 80 -13.08 24.57 -29.09
C GLN A 80 -13.96 23.31 -29.17
N THR A 81 -15.09 23.42 -29.88
CA THR A 81 -15.95 22.26 -30.13
C THR A 81 -15.41 21.40 -31.27
N VAL A 82 -15.37 20.08 -31.08
CA VAL A 82 -14.94 19.12 -32.10
C VAL A 82 -15.97 17.99 -32.20
N VAL A 83 -16.51 17.74 -33.38
CA VAL A 83 -17.35 16.56 -33.62
C VAL A 83 -16.44 15.33 -33.64
N ARG A 84 -16.56 14.46 -32.64
CA ARG A 84 -15.71 13.27 -32.50
C ARG A 84 -16.46 12.15 -31.81
N ASP A 85 -16.24 10.92 -32.26
CA ASP A 85 -16.59 9.74 -31.47
C ASP A 85 -15.59 9.58 -30.32
N GLY A 86 -16.05 9.69 -29.08
CA GLY A 86 -15.21 9.55 -27.90
C GLY A 86 -14.57 8.16 -27.76
N THR A 87 -15.05 7.16 -28.52
CA THR A 87 -14.45 5.82 -28.54
C THR A 87 -13.28 5.68 -29.53
N ALA A 88 -13.01 6.72 -30.33
CA ALA A 88 -11.89 6.72 -31.26
C ALA A 88 -10.54 6.82 -30.52
N PRO A 89 -9.50 6.09 -30.95
CA PRO A 89 -8.20 6.08 -30.29
C PRO A 89 -7.57 7.47 -30.23
N GLY A 90 -6.76 7.68 -29.20
CA GLY A 90 -6.13 8.95 -28.88
C GLY A 90 -4.61 8.91 -28.85
N GLU A 91 -4.01 10.10 -28.83
CA GLU A 91 -2.62 10.28 -28.44
C GLU A 91 -2.57 11.14 -27.17
N ALA A 92 -1.61 10.84 -26.31
CA ALA A 92 -1.35 11.51 -25.05
C ALA A 92 -0.98 12.99 -25.28
N SER A 93 -1.98 13.87 -25.20
CA SER A 93 -1.86 15.27 -25.64
C SER A 93 -2.51 16.27 -24.69
N PHE A 94 -3.21 15.78 -23.66
CA PHE A 94 -3.93 16.59 -22.69
C PHE A 94 -3.37 16.42 -21.28
N ASP A 95 -3.29 17.53 -20.55
CA ASP A 95 -2.90 17.56 -19.14
C ASP A 95 -4.05 17.08 -18.25
N ARG A 96 -5.29 17.31 -18.71
CA ARG A 96 -6.54 16.93 -18.04
C ARG A 96 -7.53 16.29 -19.01
N VAL A 97 -8.20 15.21 -18.61
CA VAL A 97 -9.28 14.59 -19.39
C VAL A 97 -10.53 14.40 -18.53
N LEU A 98 -11.65 14.96 -18.97
CA LEU A 98 -12.97 14.74 -18.40
C LEU A 98 -13.76 13.75 -19.27
N ALA A 99 -14.16 12.64 -18.66
CA ALA A 99 -15.01 11.62 -19.25
C ALA A 99 -16.36 11.56 -18.52
N ASP A 100 -17.22 12.56 -18.77
CA ASP A 100 -18.62 12.55 -18.30
C ASP A 100 -19.47 11.72 -19.25
N VAL A 101 -19.48 10.41 -19.03
CA VAL A 101 -19.93 9.45 -20.04
C VAL A 101 -21.45 9.30 -20.09
N PRO A 102 -22.04 8.95 -21.25
CA PRO A 102 -23.46 8.65 -21.35
C PRO A 102 -23.84 7.45 -20.47
N CYS A 103 -24.86 7.60 -19.62
CA CYS A 103 -25.31 6.56 -18.70
C CYS A 103 -26.83 6.38 -18.66
N SER A 104 -27.30 5.42 -17.85
CA SER A 104 -28.72 5.14 -17.61
C SER A 104 -29.45 6.34 -16.99
N ALA A 105 -28.72 7.17 -16.25
CA ALA A 105 -29.20 8.34 -15.51
C ALA A 105 -30.13 8.00 -14.33
N THR A 106 -29.94 6.85 -13.69
CA THR A 106 -30.76 6.41 -12.55
C THR A 106 -30.63 7.33 -11.33
N GLY A 107 -29.49 8.01 -11.16
CA GLY A 107 -29.28 8.99 -10.08
C GLY A 107 -30.01 10.32 -10.25
N VAL A 108 -30.63 10.56 -11.41
CA VAL A 108 -31.36 11.81 -11.68
C VAL A 108 -32.83 11.60 -12.05
N ILE A 109 -33.40 10.42 -11.77
CA ILE A 109 -34.81 10.07 -12.10
C ILE A 109 -35.83 11.10 -11.60
N GLY A 110 -35.51 11.83 -10.52
CA GLY A 110 -36.36 12.90 -10.00
C GLY A 110 -36.53 14.11 -10.93
N ARG A 111 -35.66 14.30 -11.94
CA ARG A 111 -35.67 15.47 -12.83
C ARG A 111 -36.33 15.23 -14.19
N PRO A 112 -35.90 14.26 -15.01
CA PRO A 112 -36.65 13.81 -16.17
C PRO A 112 -37.47 12.59 -15.72
N PRO A 113 -38.71 12.78 -15.26
CA PRO A 113 -39.51 11.70 -14.71
C PRO A 113 -39.81 10.60 -15.74
N ASP A 114 -39.60 10.85 -17.02
CA ASP A 114 -39.74 9.89 -18.11
C ASP A 114 -38.62 8.85 -18.18
N VAL A 115 -37.45 9.09 -17.55
CA VAL A 115 -36.34 8.11 -17.49
C VAL A 115 -36.80 6.78 -16.88
N ARG A 116 -37.65 6.83 -15.85
CA ARG A 116 -38.22 5.64 -15.19
C ARG A 116 -39.02 4.73 -16.12
N TRP A 117 -39.47 5.25 -17.27
CA TRP A 117 -40.31 4.55 -18.25
C TRP A 117 -39.61 4.27 -19.58
N ARG A 118 -38.38 4.79 -19.76
CA ARG A 118 -37.62 4.65 -21.01
C ARG A 118 -36.41 3.73 -20.89
N ARG A 119 -36.03 3.35 -19.67
CA ARG A 119 -34.90 2.48 -19.40
C ARG A 119 -35.38 1.06 -19.19
N GLU A 120 -34.77 0.15 -19.94
CA GLU A 120 -34.98 -1.29 -19.86
C GLU A 120 -33.70 -1.92 -19.32
N ALA A 121 -33.83 -2.98 -18.52
CA ALA A 121 -32.68 -3.62 -17.85
C ALA A 121 -31.63 -4.17 -18.84
N ASP A 122 -32.05 -4.53 -20.05
CA ASP A 122 -31.18 -5.04 -21.11
C ASP A 122 -30.24 -3.96 -21.70
N GLN A 123 -30.50 -2.68 -21.46
CA GLN A 123 -29.65 -1.57 -21.94
C GLN A 123 -28.41 -1.35 -21.06
N LEU A 124 -28.46 -1.75 -19.78
CA LEU A 124 -27.39 -1.49 -18.82
C LEU A 124 -26.06 -2.14 -19.22
N PRO A 125 -26.00 -3.42 -19.64
CA PRO A 125 -24.75 -4.03 -20.11
C PRO A 125 -24.15 -3.32 -21.34
N HIS A 126 -25.01 -2.82 -22.23
CA HIS A 126 -24.56 -2.10 -23.43
C HIS A 126 -23.98 -0.72 -23.09
N LEU A 127 -24.59 -0.01 -22.13
CA LEU A 127 -24.06 1.25 -21.62
C LEU A 127 -22.73 1.03 -20.91
N ALA A 128 -22.66 0.05 -20.02
CA ALA A 128 -21.43 -0.27 -19.29
C ALA A 128 -20.26 -0.63 -20.24
N ALA A 129 -20.52 -1.48 -21.25
CA ALA A 129 -19.52 -1.83 -22.25
C ALA A 129 -19.00 -0.60 -23.03
N ARG A 130 -19.90 0.34 -23.36
CA ARG A 130 -19.52 1.58 -24.05
C ARG A 130 -18.75 2.53 -23.14
N GLN A 131 -19.16 2.68 -21.89
CA GLN A 131 -18.51 3.54 -20.90
C GLN A 131 -17.10 3.06 -20.59
N ARG A 132 -16.89 1.74 -20.48
CA ARG A 132 -15.56 1.15 -20.36
C ARG A 132 -14.65 1.56 -21.52
N LEU A 133 -15.12 1.42 -22.75
CA LEU A 133 -14.36 1.85 -23.92
C LEU A 133 -14.08 3.36 -23.90
N LEU A 134 -15.04 4.18 -23.47
CA LEU A 134 -14.83 5.63 -23.34
C LEU A 134 -13.76 5.96 -22.29
N LEU A 135 -13.74 5.26 -21.15
CA LEU A 135 -12.73 5.44 -20.10
C LEU A 135 -11.33 5.05 -20.58
N GLU A 136 -11.20 3.90 -21.26
CA GLU A 136 -9.93 3.47 -21.87
C GLU A 136 -9.39 4.54 -22.83
N ARG A 137 -10.25 5.08 -23.69
CA ARG A 137 -9.87 6.09 -24.70
C ARG A 137 -9.58 7.44 -24.08
N ALA A 138 -10.33 7.82 -23.04
CA ALA A 138 -10.04 9.00 -22.24
C ALA A 138 -8.63 8.93 -21.65
N TYR A 139 -8.21 7.76 -21.16
CA TYR A 139 -6.88 7.58 -20.60
C TYR A 139 -5.77 7.66 -21.66
N GLU A 140 -5.98 7.12 -22.87
CA GLU A 140 -5.01 7.25 -23.99
C GLU A 140 -4.72 8.70 -24.37
N HIS A 141 -5.68 9.60 -24.13
CA HIS A 141 -5.52 11.03 -24.39
C HIS A 141 -4.69 11.77 -23.33
N LEU A 142 -4.46 11.14 -22.18
CA LEU A 142 -3.83 11.75 -21.03
C LEU A 142 -2.30 11.68 -21.14
N LYS A 143 -1.62 12.80 -20.93
CA LYS A 143 -0.16 12.83 -20.78
C LYS A 143 0.27 12.05 -19.52
N PRO A 144 1.48 11.49 -19.47
CA PRO A 144 2.05 10.97 -18.23
C PRO A 144 2.00 12.03 -17.11
N GLY A 145 1.43 11.67 -15.96
CA GLY A 145 1.23 12.59 -14.83
C GLY A 145 0.01 13.50 -14.94
N GLY A 146 -0.79 13.40 -16.00
CA GLY A 146 -2.06 14.09 -16.13
C GLY A 146 -3.15 13.50 -15.23
N VAL A 147 -4.27 14.20 -15.10
CA VAL A 147 -5.43 13.76 -14.30
C VAL A 147 -6.64 13.49 -15.20
N LEU A 148 -7.29 12.35 -14.96
CA LEU A 148 -8.53 11.94 -15.61
C LEU A 148 -9.65 11.85 -14.58
N VAL A 149 -10.81 12.42 -14.90
CA VAL A 149 -12.04 12.22 -14.13
C VAL A 149 -13.06 11.48 -14.99
N TYR A 150 -13.44 10.29 -14.53
CA TYR A 150 -14.60 9.54 -15.02
C TYR A 150 -15.82 9.90 -14.17
N SER A 151 -16.93 10.28 -14.80
CA SER A 151 -18.16 10.58 -14.07
C SER A 151 -19.40 10.08 -14.79
N THR A 152 -20.38 9.65 -13.99
CA THR A 152 -21.74 9.35 -14.47
C THR A 152 -22.77 10.05 -13.59
N CYS A 153 -24.03 10.05 -14.02
CA CYS A 153 -25.19 10.37 -13.17
C CYS A 153 -26.08 9.14 -12.91
N SER A 154 -25.46 7.95 -12.88
CA SER A 154 -26.09 6.66 -12.55
C SER A 154 -25.79 6.26 -11.11
N LEU A 155 -26.72 5.52 -10.50
CA LEU A 155 -26.50 4.83 -9.21
C LEU A 155 -26.13 3.35 -9.40
N GLU A 156 -26.12 2.85 -10.64
CA GLU A 156 -25.84 1.44 -10.92
C GLU A 156 -24.33 1.16 -10.83
N GLU A 157 -23.94 0.15 -10.05
CA GLU A 157 -22.54 -0.27 -9.91
C GLU A 157 -21.91 -0.67 -11.25
N GLU A 158 -22.71 -1.23 -12.17
CA GLU A 158 -22.31 -1.62 -13.54
C GLU A 158 -21.79 -0.45 -14.36
N GLU A 159 -22.18 0.78 -14.02
CA GLU A 159 -21.78 2.00 -14.74
C GLU A 159 -20.72 2.80 -13.97
N ASN A 160 -20.39 2.40 -12.74
CA ASN A 160 -19.53 3.14 -11.82
C ASN A 160 -18.34 2.27 -11.36
N GLU A 161 -18.44 1.69 -10.16
CA GLU A 161 -17.37 0.92 -9.49
C GLU A 161 -16.84 -0.18 -10.40
N LYS A 162 -17.73 -0.99 -11.00
CA LYS A 162 -17.34 -2.13 -11.84
C LYS A 162 -16.53 -1.70 -13.07
N ILE A 163 -16.80 -0.53 -13.64
CA ILE A 163 -16.06 -0.01 -14.79
C ILE A 163 -14.68 0.48 -14.37
N VAL A 164 -14.61 1.24 -13.28
CA VAL A 164 -13.35 1.81 -12.78
C VAL A 164 -12.42 0.70 -12.29
N GLU A 165 -12.94 -0.27 -11.54
CA GLU A 165 -12.21 -1.46 -11.13
C GLU A 165 -11.66 -2.22 -12.34
N GLN A 166 -12.51 -2.42 -13.36
CA GLN A 166 -12.12 -3.07 -14.61
C GLN A 166 -11.00 -2.34 -15.34
N PHE A 167 -11.08 -1.02 -15.38
CA PHE A 167 -10.09 -0.18 -16.05
C PHE A 167 -8.74 -0.15 -15.31
N LEU A 168 -8.77 0.09 -14.00
CA LEU A 168 -7.56 0.24 -13.18
C LEU A 168 -6.68 -1.01 -13.23
N ALA A 169 -7.31 -2.17 -13.22
CA ALA A 169 -6.54 -3.39 -13.26
C ALA A 169 -6.11 -3.84 -14.66
N GLN A 170 -6.55 -3.14 -15.71
CA GLN A 170 -6.06 -3.31 -17.08
C GLN A 170 -4.96 -2.29 -17.38
N THR A 171 -4.80 -1.30 -16.50
CA THR A 171 -3.94 -0.13 -16.71
C THR A 171 -3.09 0.10 -15.47
N PRO A 172 -2.02 -0.68 -15.23
CA PRO A 172 -1.21 -0.60 -14.00
C PRO A 172 -0.51 0.76 -13.79
N THR A 173 -0.39 1.55 -14.86
CA THR A 173 0.11 2.93 -14.82
C THR A 173 -0.93 3.93 -14.36
N ALA A 174 -2.21 3.56 -14.31
CA ALA A 174 -3.27 4.36 -13.71
C ALA A 174 -3.33 4.08 -12.22
N GLN A 175 -3.38 5.13 -11.41
CA GLN A 175 -3.56 5.04 -9.98
C GLN A 175 -4.87 5.73 -9.63
N LEU A 176 -5.71 5.05 -8.84
CA LEU A 176 -6.92 5.68 -8.32
C LEU A 176 -6.50 6.72 -7.28
N GLN A 177 -6.78 7.98 -7.58
CA GLN A 177 -6.53 9.06 -6.63
C GLN A 177 -7.72 9.21 -5.68
N ARG A 178 -7.42 9.39 -4.40
CA ARG A 178 -8.40 9.71 -3.36
C ARG A 178 -9.15 10.99 -3.74
N ALA A 179 -10.48 10.96 -3.67
CA ALA A 179 -11.31 12.16 -3.74
C ALA A 179 -11.42 12.78 -2.34
N ASP A 180 -10.41 13.57 -1.95
CA ASP A 180 -10.64 14.55 -0.90
C ASP A 180 -11.33 15.76 -1.52
N ILE A 181 -12.53 16.05 -1.05
CA ILE A 181 -13.17 17.34 -1.38
C ILE A 181 -12.65 18.32 -0.33
N GLN A 182 -11.58 19.03 -0.68
CA GLN A 182 -10.89 19.97 0.22
C GLN A 182 -11.47 21.39 0.13
N ASP A 183 -12.18 21.71 -0.96
CA ASP A 183 -12.76 23.03 -1.21
C ASP A 183 -14.29 23.03 -1.01
N LEU A 184 -14.75 22.51 0.14
CA LEU A 184 -16.16 22.61 0.48
C LEU A 184 -16.55 24.06 0.75
N VAL A 185 -17.51 24.58 -0.03
CA VAL A 185 -18.08 25.89 0.22
C VAL A 185 -19.23 25.76 1.22
N PHE A 186 -19.04 26.29 2.42
CA PHE A 186 -20.11 26.38 3.43
C PHE A 186 -20.90 27.66 3.23
N ALA A 187 -22.22 27.59 3.35
CA ALA A 187 -23.09 28.76 3.33
C ALA A 187 -24.07 28.72 4.50
N ASP A 188 -24.42 29.89 5.04
CA ASP A 188 -25.46 29.99 6.05
C ASP A 188 -26.87 29.80 5.48
N SER A 189 -27.89 29.85 6.33
CA SER A 189 -29.30 29.72 5.91
C SER A 189 -29.78 30.80 4.95
N ALA A 190 -29.05 31.91 4.82
CA ALA A 190 -29.33 32.99 3.87
C ALA A 190 -28.53 32.87 2.57
N GLY A 191 -27.66 31.86 2.45
CA GLY A 191 -26.81 31.61 1.29
C GLY A 191 -25.51 32.42 1.28
N GLN A 192 -25.14 33.08 2.39
CA GLN A 192 -23.86 33.77 2.51
C GLN A 192 -22.74 32.74 2.70
N ILE A 193 -21.72 32.78 1.83
CA ILE A 193 -20.54 31.92 1.97
C ILE A 193 -19.84 32.22 3.30
N LEU A 194 -19.61 31.18 4.08
CA LEU A 194 -18.88 31.24 5.33
C LEU A 194 -17.39 31.01 5.03
N PRO A 195 -16.48 31.91 5.45
CA PRO A 195 -15.03 31.71 5.36
C PRO A 195 -14.61 30.61 6.35
N VAL A 196 -14.71 29.38 5.86
CA VAL A 196 -14.54 28.15 6.59
C VAL A 196 -13.92 27.16 5.62
N GLU A 197 -12.75 26.64 5.97
CA GLU A 197 -12.13 25.51 5.28
C GLU A 197 -12.84 24.23 5.73
N GLY A 198 -13.13 23.33 4.80
CA GLY A 198 -13.65 22.04 5.22
C GLY A 198 -13.36 20.94 4.22
N ARG A 199 -13.17 19.77 4.79
CA ARG A 199 -12.76 18.56 4.10
C ARG A 199 -13.78 17.46 4.35
N LEU A 200 -14.27 16.85 3.27
CA LEU A 200 -15.08 15.65 3.33
C LEU A 200 -14.24 14.46 2.90
N GLU A 201 -14.16 13.46 3.75
CA GLU A 201 -13.58 12.16 3.47
C GLU A 201 -14.67 11.09 3.57
N ILE A 202 -14.70 10.22 2.56
CA ILE A 202 -15.60 9.07 2.50
C ILE A 202 -14.73 7.82 2.44
N ILE A 203 -15.00 6.85 3.31
CA ILE A 203 -14.27 5.60 3.44
C ILE A 203 -15.28 4.45 3.33
N ALA A 204 -15.24 3.72 2.22
CA ALA A 204 -16.02 2.50 2.08
C ALA A 204 -15.20 1.29 2.53
N TRP A 205 -15.83 0.42 3.33
CA TRP A 205 -15.37 -0.89 3.75
C TRP A 205 -16.34 -1.94 3.19
N PRO A 206 -15.94 -3.22 3.08
CA PRO A 206 -16.84 -4.28 2.63
C PRO A 206 -18.12 -4.43 3.46
N ASP A 207 -18.14 -3.92 4.69
CA ASP A 207 -19.25 -4.05 5.64
C ASP A 207 -19.80 -2.69 6.14
N ARG A 208 -19.23 -1.55 5.75
CA ARG A 208 -19.65 -0.23 6.24
C ARG A 208 -19.14 0.94 5.39
N LEU A 209 -19.86 2.03 5.38
CA LEU A 209 -19.42 3.33 4.85
C LEU A 209 -19.18 4.29 6.01
N ALA A 210 -17.99 4.86 6.11
CA ALA A 210 -17.65 5.90 7.05
C ALA A 210 -17.49 7.24 6.32
N ILE A 211 -17.99 8.31 6.92
CA ILE A 211 -17.91 9.66 6.38
C ILE A 211 -17.42 10.60 7.46
N LEU A 212 -16.36 11.33 7.15
CA LEU A 212 -15.69 12.28 8.03
C LEU A 212 -15.75 13.67 7.39
N LEU A 213 -16.40 14.61 8.06
CA LEU A 213 -16.36 16.04 7.71
C LEU A 213 -15.51 16.76 8.74
N GLU A 214 -14.39 17.31 8.30
CA GLU A 214 -13.58 18.25 9.08
C GLU A 214 -13.90 19.67 8.63
N ILE A 215 -14.01 20.59 9.59
CA ILE A 215 -14.37 21.97 9.34
C ILE A 215 -13.48 22.85 10.22
N ALA A 216 -12.91 23.92 9.70
CA ALA A 216 -12.14 24.90 10.47
C ALA A 216 -12.50 26.32 10.00
N PRO A 217 -12.91 27.24 10.88
CA PRO A 217 -13.28 28.59 10.46
C PRO A 217 -12.02 29.45 10.26
N ASP A 218 -12.03 30.35 9.28
CA ASP A 218 -10.89 31.25 9.05
C ASP A 218 -10.80 32.37 10.12
N GLU A 219 -11.91 32.61 10.82
CA GLU A 219 -12.07 33.64 11.85
C GLU A 219 -12.83 33.09 13.05
N ASN A 220 -12.60 33.65 14.24
CA ASN A 220 -13.30 33.24 15.46
C ASN A 220 -14.83 33.36 15.31
N ARG A 221 -15.57 32.35 15.76
CA ARG A 221 -17.04 32.30 15.73
C ARG A 221 -17.63 32.14 17.13
N GLU A 222 -18.74 32.82 17.41
CA GLU A 222 -19.38 32.72 18.72
C GLU A 222 -20.09 31.38 18.95
N THR A 223 -20.94 30.94 18.03
CA THR A 223 -21.59 29.62 18.14
C THR A 223 -21.91 29.10 16.75
N CYS A 224 -21.39 27.92 16.44
CA CYS A 224 -21.65 27.23 15.19
C CYS A 224 -22.18 25.82 15.47
N ARG A 225 -23.21 25.42 14.72
CA ARG A 225 -23.70 24.06 14.69
C ARG A 225 -23.43 23.47 13.31
N ALA A 226 -22.68 22.38 13.29
CA ALA A 226 -22.42 21.62 12.07
C ALA A 226 -23.17 20.28 12.15
N VAL A 227 -23.84 19.90 11.07
CA VAL A 227 -24.66 18.69 11.00
C VAL A 227 -24.31 17.94 9.73
N ILE A 228 -23.99 16.67 9.89
CA ILE A 228 -23.95 15.69 8.81
C ILE A 228 -25.23 14.86 8.89
N ARG A 229 -25.95 14.72 7.78
CA ARG A 229 -27.08 13.78 7.65
C ARG A 229 -26.95 12.98 6.37
N PHE A 230 -27.00 11.66 6.48
CA PHE A 230 -27.03 10.73 5.36
C PHE A 230 -28.29 9.89 5.37
N THR A 231 -28.72 9.45 4.19
CA THR A 231 -29.86 8.55 4.03
C THR A 231 -29.48 7.46 3.03
N ALA A 232 -29.50 6.20 3.47
CA ALA A 232 -29.22 5.02 2.65
C ALA A 232 -30.29 3.96 2.94
N ASP A 233 -30.92 3.42 1.89
CA ASP A 233 -31.97 2.39 1.98
C ASP A 233 -33.10 2.69 2.99
N GLY A 234 -33.42 3.98 3.17
CA GLY A 234 -34.45 4.45 4.11
C GLY A 234 -33.96 4.65 5.55
N GLU A 235 -32.73 4.27 5.89
CA GLU A 235 -32.09 4.57 7.16
C GLU A 235 -31.47 5.97 7.12
N VAL A 236 -31.68 6.77 8.18
CA VAL A 236 -31.10 8.11 8.33
C VAL A 236 -30.06 8.06 9.43
N VAL A 237 -28.80 8.32 9.09
CA VAL A 237 -27.71 8.53 10.07
C VAL A 237 -27.40 10.02 10.13
N GLU A 238 -27.58 10.61 11.32
CA GLU A 238 -27.30 12.01 11.58
C GLU A 238 -26.28 12.15 12.71
N GLN A 239 -25.30 13.03 12.49
CA GLN A 239 -24.32 13.46 13.48
C GLN A 239 -24.31 14.98 13.51
N ALA A 240 -24.24 15.55 14.71
CA ALA A 240 -24.24 16.99 14.90
C ALA A 240 -23.27 17.38 16.01
N SER A 241 -22.57 18.47 15.79
CA SER A 241 -21.68 19.10 16.77
C SER A 241 -22.07 20.58 16.90
N THR A 242 -22.00 21.09 18.12
CA THR A 242 -22.20 22.52 18.41
C THR A 242 -21.01 23.02 19.21
N VAL A 243 -20.34 24.05 18.68
CA VAL A 243 -19.16 24.65 19.31
C VAL A 243 -19.46 26.08 19.63
N SER A 244 -19.20 26.45 20.89
CA SER A 244 -19.25 27.83 21.36
C SER A 244 -17.82 28.38 21.40
N HIS A 245 -17.64 29.63 20.99
CA HIS A 245 -16.35 30.32 20.90
C HIS A 245 -15.32 29.57 20.03
N TRP A 246 -15.76 29.11 18.86
CA TRP A 246 -14.94 28.35 17.92
C TRP A 246 -13.80 29.22 17.37
N ALA A 247 -12.56 28.88 17.69
CA ALA A 247 -11.40 29.68 17.30
C ALA A 247 -11.04 29.51 15.82
N ALA A 248 -10.44 30.53 15.22
CA ALA A 248 -9.90 30.46 13.88
C ALA A 248 -8.87 29.33 13.76
N GLY A 249 -9.00 28.50 12.73
CA GLY A 249 -8.14 27.33 12.48
C GLY A 249 -8.38 26.13 13.41
N GLU A 250 -9.31 26.22 14.38
CA GLU A 250 -9.67 25.08 15.22
C GLU A 250 -10.53 24.09 14.41
N THR A 251 -10.05 22.87 14.20
CA THR A 251 -10.80 21.87 13.42
C THR A 251 -11.85 21.15 14.26
N GLN A 252 -13.06 21.01 13.72
CA GLN A 252 -14.11 20.13 14.24
C GLN A 252 -14.37 19.00 13.26
N ALA A 253 -14.39 17.78 13.79
CA ALA A 253 -14.64 16.56 13.01
C ALA A 253 -16.01 15.98 13.34
N LEU A 254 -16.79 15.68 12.32
CA LEU A 254 -18.05 14.96 12.39
C LEU A 254 -17.88 13.62 11.68
N HIS A 255 -18.13 12.52 12.39
CA HIS A 255 -17.94 11.17 11.87
C HIS A 255 -19.24 10.38 11.90
N ALA A 256 -19.73 9.96 10.73
CA ALA A 256 -20.91 9.12 10.56
C ALA A 256 -20.51 7.78 9.95
N VAL A 257 -21.05 6.67 10.48
CA VAL A 257 -20.80 5.31 9.97
C VAL A 257 -22.13 4.64 9.67
N LEU A 258 -22.26 4.07 8.48
CA LEU A 258 -23.38 3.26 8.01
C LEU A 258 -22.87 1.83 7.87
N PHE A 259 -23.51 0.85 8.50
CA PHE A 259 -23.15 -0.56 8.34
C PHE A 259 -24.03 -1.21 7.27
N GLN A 260 -23.45 -2.07 6.44
CA GLN A 260 -24.20 -2.97 5.58
C GLN A 260 -24.81 -4.06 6.48
N ARG A 261 -26.15 -4.11 6.58
CA ARG A 261 -26.82 -5.21 7.30
C ARG A 261 -26.69 -6.51 6.52
N ALA A 262 -26.50 -7.61 7.26
CA ALA A 262 -26.75 -8.94 6.71
C ALA A 262 -28.21 -9.01 6.23
N PRO A 263 -28.50 -9.57 5.03
CA PRO A 263 -29.87 -9.79 4.59
C PRO A 263 -30.66 -10.58 5.64
N GLU A 264 -31.92 -10.21 5.87
CA GLU A 264 -32.84 -11.08 6.61
C GLU A 264 -32.82 -12.46 5.91
N ASN A 265 -32.42 -13.52 6.64
CA ASN A 265 -32.28 -14.93 6.22
C ASN A 265 -30.89 -15.45 5.77
N GLU A 266 -29.81 -14.67 5.80
CA GLU A 266 -28.48 -15.16 5.41
C GLU A 266 -28.03 -16.47 6.14
N PRO A 267 -28.21 -16.64 7.47
CA PRO A 267 -27.79 -17.86 8.17
C PRO A 267 -28.58 -19.11 7.77
N ALA A 268 -29.77 -18.96 7.19
CA ALA A 268 -30.61 -20.08 6.80
C ALA A 268 -30.20 -20.69 5.45
N GLU A 269 -29.57 -19.90 4.58
CA GLU A 269 -29.18 -20.31 3.22
C GLU A 269 -27.71 -20.74 3.13
N THR A 270 -26.87 -20.36 4.09
CA THR A 270 -25.44 -20.71 4.13
C THR A 270 -25.11 -21.74 5.20
N LEU A 271 -24.26 -22.71 4.88
CA LEU A 271 -23.70 -23.64 5.86
C LEU A 271 -22.17 -23.49 5.92
N VAL A 272 -21.64 -23.37 7.14
CA VAL A 272 -20.20 -23.33 7.41
C VAL A 272 -19.85 -24.41 8.42
N GLN A 273 -19.01 -25.35 8.01
CA GLN A 273 -18.48 -26.40 8.88
C GLN A 273 -16.96 -26.35 8.87
N ALA A 274 -16.35 -26.53 10.05
CA ALA A 274 -14.92 -26.55 10.23
C ALA A 274 -14.49 -27.81 11.00
N PHE A 275 -13.41 -28.45 10.57
CA PHE A 275 -12.89 -29.67 11.16
C PHE A 275 -11.38 -29.58 11.32
N ALA A 276 -10.85 -30.12 12.42
CA ALA A 276 -9.42 -30.39 12.50
C ALA A 276 -9.01 -31.32 11.33
N ARG A 277 -7.80 -31.13 10.75
CA ARG A 277 -7.36 -31.81 9.51
C ARG A 277 -7.63 -33.33 9.46
N ASN A 278 -7.56 -34.02 10.59
CA ASN A 278 -7.80 -35.47 10.66
C ASN A 278 -9.28 -35.86 10.43
N GLY A 279 -10.19 -34.90 10.25
CA GLY A 279 -11.59 -35.10 9.87
C GLY A 279 -12.50 -35.61 10.99
N GLU A 280 -11.95 -35.98 12.14
CA GLU A 280 -12.70 -36.63 13.23
C GLU A 280 -13.31 -35.65 14.24
N ASN A 281 -12.76 -34.43 14.36
CA ASN A 281 -13.16 -33.46 15.39
C ASN A 281 -13.72 -32.17 14.77
N PRO A 282 -15.05 -31.93 14.84
CA PRO A 282 -15.64 -30.66 14.43
C PRO A 282 -15.20 -29.53 15.37
N LEU A 283 -15.00 -28.34 14.81
CA LEU A 283 -14.73 -27.11 15.55
C LEU A 283 -16.04 -26.35 15.83
N SER A 284 -15.98 -25.47 16.83
CA SER A 284 -17.07 -24.52 17.12
C SER A 284 -17.19 -23.52 15.97
N VAL A 285 -18.39 -23.44 15.39
CA VAL A 285 -18.77 -22.42 14.41
C VAL A 285 -20.02 -21.72 14.92
N THR A 286 -19.94 -20.41 15.12
CA THR A 286 -21.07 -19.57 15.55
C THR A 286 -21.24 -18.41 14.57
N TYR A 287 -22.46 -17.90 14.41
CA TYR A 287 -22.71 -16.73 13.57
C TYR A 287 -22.89 -15.50 14.46
N ASP A 288 -22.16 -14.43 14.15
CA ASP A 288 -22.29 -13.14 14.83
C ASP A 288 -23.26 -12.25 14.04
N ASP A 289 -24.54 -12.24 14.44
CA ASP A 289 -25.58 -11.46 13.78
C ASP A 289 -25.28 -9.95 13.72
N ALA A 290 -24.49 -9.42 14.67
CA ALA A 290 -24.15 -8.00 14.71
C ALA A 290 -23.07 -7.62 13.69
N ARG A 291 -22.17 -8.55 13.35
CA ARG A 291 -21.05 -8.33 12.42
C ARG A 291 -21.20 -9.04 11.08
N GLY A 292 -22.13 -10.00 10.99
CA GLY A 292 -22.45 -10.78 9.80
C GLY A 292 -21.40 -11.84 9.45
N TRP A 293 -20.64 -12.37 10.41
CA TRP A 293 -19.54 -13.32 10.16
C TRP A 293 -19.73 -14.64 10.90
N HIS A 294 -19.27 -15.74 10.29
CA HIS A 294 -19.12 -17.03 10.95
C HIS A 294 -17.79 -17.04 11.73
N LEU A 295 -17.88 -17.03 13.05
CA LEU A 295 -16.76 -17.20 13.97
C LEU A 295 -16.40 -18.68 14.09
N ILE A 296 -15.15 -19.02 13.76
CA ILE A 296 -14.58 -20.37 13.86
C ILE A 296 -13.52 -20.34 14.96
N ASP A 297 -13.76 -21.03 16.08
CA ASP A 297 -12.79 -21.09 17.17
C ASP A 297 -11.68 -22.09 16.85
N LEU A 298 -10.46 -21.58 16.70
CA LEU A 298 -9.27 -22.37 16.46
C LEU A 298 -8.81 -23.07 17.77
N PRO A 299 -8.29 -24.31 17.68
CA PRO A 299 -7.77 -25.02 18.84
C PRO A 299 -6.67 -24.24 19.57
N ALA A 300 -6.70 -24.27 20.91
CA ALA A 300 -5.60 -23.76 21.71
C ALA A 300 -4.33 -24.57 21.46
N ASN A 301 -3.21 -23.89 21.21
CA ASN A 301 -1.92 -24.53 21.03
C ASN A 301 -0.90 -23.89 21.99
N PRO A 302 -0.85 -24.30 23.28
CA PRO A 302 -0.06 -23.59 24.29
C PRO A 302 1.45 -23.78 24.16
N VAL A 303 1.90 -24.70 23.29
CA VAL A 303 3.31 -25.07 23.12
C VAL A 303 3.70 -24.95 21.66
N ARG A 304 4.89 -24.42 21.38
CA ARG A 304 5.42 -24.38 20.01
C ARG A 304 5.62 -25.81 19.50
N HIS A 305 5.18 -26.08 18.28
CA HIS A 305 5.37 -27.39 17.65
C HIS A 305 6.88 -27.71 17.49
N PRO A 306 7.32 -28.97 17.72
CA PRO A 306 8.74 -29.33 17.63
C PRO A 306 9.30 -29.25 16.20
N ASP A 307 8.48 -29.65 15.21
CA ASP A 307 8.77 -29.40 13.81
C ASP A 307 8.40 -27.95 13.46
N ARG A 308 9.39 -27.20 12.96
CA ARG A 308 9.26 -25.78 12.61
C ARG A 308 8.64 -25.56 11.23
N ALA A 309 8.54 -26.59 10.38
CA ALA A 309 7.79 -26.51 9.13
C ALA A 309 6.30 -26.83 9.32
N HIS A 310 5.87 -27.16 10.54
CA HIS A 310 4.49 -27.53 10.83
C HIS A 310 3.49 -26.46 10.42
N LEU A 311 2.45 -26.90 9.70
CA LEU A 311 1.31 -26.09 9.30
C LEU A 311 0.08 -26.52 10.11
N ASP A 312 -0.57 -25.57 10.80
CA ASP A 312 -1.88 -25.81 11.41
C ASP A 312 -2.95 -25.76 10.31
N ARG A 313 -3.80 -26.79 10.23
CA ARG A 313 -4.73 -26.95 9.11
C ARG A 313 -6.13 -27.33 9.55
N ILE A 314 -7.10 -26.56 9.07
CA ILE A 314 -8.52 -26.72 9.35
C ILE A 314 -9.23 -26.94 8.02
N ARG A 315 -9.93 -28.05 7.87
CA ARG A 315 -10.78 -28.31 6.71
C ARG A 315 -12.09 -27.55 6.87
N LEU A 316 -12.55 -26.96 5.78
CA LEU A 316 -13.79 -26.19 5.69
C LEU A 316 -14.70 -26.80 4.64
N ASN A 317 -15.97 -26.97 4.99
CA ASN A 317 -17.03 -27.19 4.03
C ASN A 317 -17.94 -25.96 4.06
N LEU A 318 -18.06 -25.28 2.92
CA LEU A 318 -18.89 -24.10 2.76
C LEU A 318 -19.97 -24.41 1.72
N GLU A 319 -21.22 -24.05 2.01
CA GLU A 319 -22.35 -24.28 1.11
C GLU A 319 -23.24 -23.04 1.07
N ASN A 320 -23.73 -22.75 -0.14
CA ASN A 320 -24.81 -21.81 -0.41
C ASN A 320 -25.97 -22.60 -1.02
N SER A 321 -27.01 -22.82 -0.23
CA SER A 321 -28.24 -23.50 -0.63
C SER A 321 -29.30 -22.55 -1.21
N GLY A 322 -29.05 -21.24 -1.15
CA GLY A 322 -29.93 -20.21 -1.69
C GLY A 322 -29.86 -20.07 -3.21
N ASP A 323 -30.79 -19.29 -3.74
CA ASP A 323 -30.96 -19.07 -5.19
C ASP A 323 -30.18 -17.84 -5.72
N SER A 324 -29.36 -17.20 -4.89
CA SER A 324 -28.51 -16.05 -5.24
C SER A 324 -27.06 -16.25 -4.77
N PRO A 325 -26.05 -15.64 -5.42
CA PRO A 325 -24.68 -15.68 -4.92
C PRO A 325 -24.59 -15.12 -3.49
N LYS A 326 -23.73 -15.71 -2.65
CA LYS A 326 -23.53 -15.29 -1.25
C LYS A 326 -22.05 -15.10 -0.94
N ALA A 327 -21.72 -14.04 -0.20
CA ALA A 327 -20.40 -13.82 0.34
C ALA A 327 -20.33 -14.38 1.76
N ILE A 328 -19.81 -15.60 1.92
CA ILE A 328 -19.64 -16.22 3.24
C ILE A 328 -18.43 -15.57 3.93
N ARG A 329 -18.69 -14.81 4.97
CA ARG A 329 -17.67 -14.10 5.75
C ARG A 329 -17.23 -14.95 6.94
N LEU A 330 -15.93 -15.18 7.08
CA LEU A 330 -15.33 -16.08 8.07
C LEU A 330 -14.37 -15.31 8.97
N ASN A 331 -14.41 -15.59 10.27
CA ASN A 331 -13.44 -15.11 11.26
C ASN A 331 -12.86 -16.31 12.01
N PHE A 332 -11.60 -16.66 11.74
CA PHE A 332 -10.87 -17.66 12.51
C PHE A 332 -10.23 -16.98 13.72
N ALA A 333 -10.65 -17.39 14.92
CA ALA A 333 -10.18 -16.78 16.16
C ALA A 333 -9.41 -17.78 17.01
N GLN A 334 -8.25 -17.37 17.51
CA GLN A 334 -7.52 -18.08 18.56
C GLN A 334 -7.41 -17.16 19.77
N HIS A 335 -8.07 -17.51 20.88
CA HIS A 335 -8.21 -16.63 22.07
C HIS A 335 -7.10 -16.81 23.11
N ASP A 336 -6.50 -18.00 23.14
CA ASP A 336 -5.45 -18.38 24.09
C ASP A 336 -4.04 -18.11 23.54
N LYS A 337 -3.03 -18.34 24.38
CA LYS A 337 -1.62 -18.16 24.03
C LYS A 337 -1.25 -18.77 22.66
N VAL A 338 -0.74 -17.92 21.78
CA VAL A 338 -0.26 -18.29 20.44
C VAL A 338 1.28 -18.29 20.44
N PRO A 339 1.97 -19.45 20.54
CA PRO A 339 3.41 -19.58 20.80
C PRO A 339 4.34 -19.12 19.66
N THR A 340 3.77 -18.69 18.54
CA THR A 340 4.47 -18.21 17.33
C THR A 340 3.84 -16.97 16.73
N ILE A 341 3.09 -16.21 17.53
CA ILE A 341 2.26 -15.10 17.06
C ILE A 341 3.01 -14.03 16.25
N THR A 342 4.31 -13.84 16.48
CA THR A 342 5.09 -12.81 15.78
C THR A 342 5.29 -13.12 14.29
N GLY A 343 5.19 -14.38 13.85
CA GLY A 343 5.44 -14.76 12.45
C GLY A 343 4.48 -15.80 11.93
N ILE A 344 3.33 -15.35 11.44
CA ILE A 344 2.25 -16.23 10.96
C ILE A 344 1.62 -15.67 9.69
N VAL A 345 1.25 -16.58 8.79
CA VAL A 345 0.52 -16.23 7.57
C VAL A 345 -0.68 -17.17 7.43
N PRO A 346 -1.91 -16.67 7.57
CA PRO A 346 -3.11 -17.44 7.27
C PRO A 346 -3.36 -17.46 5.76
N LEU A 347 -3.76 -18.63 5.25
CA LEU A 347 -3.97 -18.89 3.83
C LEU A 347 -5.20 -19.78 3.67
N LEU A 348 -6.00 -19.53 2.64
CA LEU A 348 -6.97 -20.52 2.17
C LEU A 348 -6.33 -21.34 1.05
N ARG A 349 -6.43 -22.67 1.16
CA ARG A 349 -5.96 -23.64 0.18
C ARG A 349 -7.11 -24.45 -0.37
N ASP A 350 -6.97 -24.94 -1.60
CA ASP A 350 -7.92 -25.90 -2.16
C ASP A 350 -7.63 -27.33 -1.68
N SER A 351 -8.47 -28.28 -2.11
CA SER A 351 -8.35 -29.70 -1.75
C SER A 351 -7.06 -30.38 -2.24
N LEU A 352 -6.33 -29.75 -3.18
CA LEU A 352 -5.02 -30.20 -3.66
C LEU A 352 -3.86 -29.52 -2.91
N GLY A 353 -4.17 -28.68 -1.91
CA GLY A 353 -3.20 -27.96 -1.11
C GLY A 353 -2.62 -26.71 -1.79
N ASN A 354 -3.17 -26.28 -2.93
CA ASN A 354 -2.70 -25.05 -3.58
C ASN A 354 -3.25 -23.82 -2.85
N PRO A 355 -2.42 -22.79 -2.61
CA PRO A 355 -2.90 -21.47 -2.21
C PRO A 355 -3.95 -20.94 -3.20
N THR A 356 -5.07 -20.40 -2.69
CA THR A 356 -6.18 -19.90 -3.52
C THR A 356 -6.04 -18.43 -3.93
N GLY A 357 -5.21 -17.67 -3.22
CA GLY A 357 -5.07 -16.22 -3.38
C GLY A 357 -6.24 -15.41 -2.83
N ILE A 358 -7.23 -16.05 -2.21
CA ILE A 358 -8.27 -15.35 -1.45
C ILE A 358 -7.59 -14.69 -0.24
N PRO A 359 -7.70 -13.36 -0.08
CA PRO A 359 -7.03 -12.66 1.00
C PRO A 359 -7.60 -13.07 2.35
N VAL A 360 -6.71 -13.26 3.32
CA VAL A 360 -7.08 -13.44 4.72
C VAL A 360 -6.45 -12.32 5.52
N GLN A 361 -7.25 -11.36 5.98
CA GLN A 361 -6.78 -10.25 6.79
C GLN A 361 -6.47 -10.73 8.20
N ILE A 362 -5.29 -10.41 8.71
CA ILE A 362 -4.86 -10.81 10.04
C ILE A 362 -4.75 -9.60 10.98
N SER A 363 -5.26 -9.77 12.19
CA SER A 363 -4.94 -8.90 13.33
C SER A 363 -4.54 -9.77 14.51
N LYS A 364 -3.55 -9.33 15.28
CA LYS A 364 -3.02 -10.08 16.42
C LYS A 364 -2.60 -9.16 17.55
N ASN A 365 -2.65 -9.65 18.77
CA ASN A 365 -2.08 -9.00 19.97
C ASN A 365 -1.43 -10.08 20.82
N TRP A 366 -0.42 -9.75 21.63
CA TRP A 366 0.15 -10.65 22.63
C TRP A 366 0.45 -10.00 23.98
N HIS A 367 -0.04 -8.78 24.15
CA HIS A 367 0.15 -8.01 25.36
C HIS A 367 -0.87 -8.41 26.41
N GLN A 368 -0.39 -8.61 27.64
CA GLN A 368 -1.23 -8.81 28.80
C GLN A 368 -0.81 -7.81 29.86
N THR A 369 -1.76 -6.97 30.32
CA THR A 369 -1.54 -6.11 31.48
C THR A 369 -2.08 -6.78 32.73
N LYS A 370 -1.23 -6.92 33.75
CA LYS A 370 -1.64 -7.43 35.06
C LYS A 370 -2.62 -6.47 35.74
N GLY A 371 -3.81 -6.96 36.09
CA GLY A 371 -4.80 -6.22 36.87
C GLY A 371 -5.70 -5.26 36.07
N LYS A 372 -5.61 -5.25 34.74
CA LYS A 372 -6.59 -4.60 33.85
C LYS A 372 -7.22 -5.65 32.94
N THR A 373 -8.46 -5.38 32.50
CA THR A 373 -9.18 -6.23 31.54
C THR A 373 -9.76 -5.37 30.43
N PHE A 374 -9.16 -5.44 29.24
CA PHE A 374 -9.72 -4.85 28.01
C PHE A 374 -10.41 -5.93 27.18
N LEU A 375 -11.40 -5.52 26.36
CA LEU A 375 -12.19 -6.43 25.50
C LEU A 375 -11.32 -7.25 24.53
N TYR A 376 -10.13 -6.74 24.19
CA TYR A 376 -9.18 -7.34 23.25
C TYR A 376 -7.75 -7.34 23.79
N GLN A 377 -7.57 -7.48 25.10
CA GLN A 377 -6.22 -7.75 25.64
C GLN A 377 -5.88 -9.24 25.53
N GLY A 378 -4.60 -9.55 25.36
CA GLY A 378 -4.08 -10.91 25.44
C GLY A 378 -3.44 -11.41 24.16
N PRO A 379 -2.81 -12.60 24.21
CA PRO A 379 -2.35 -13.34 23.05
C PRO A 379 -3.54 -13.88 22.28
N TRP A 380 -3.99 -13.12 21.28
CA TRP A 380 -5.07 -13.52 20.40
C TRP A 380 -4.71 -13.31 18.93
N LEU A 381 -5.41 -14.04 18.09
CA LEU A 381 -5.33 -13.97 16.63
C LEU A 381 -6.75 -13.90 16.07
N HIS A 382 -7.00 -12.95 15.18
CA HIS A 382 -8.14 -12.95 14.27
C HIS A 382 -7.63 -13.03 12.83
N ALA A 383 -8.18 -13.96 12.07
CA ALA A 383 -7.95 -14.08 10.64
C ALA A 383 -9.31 -14.02 9.92
N LEU A 384 -9.53 -12.95 9.15
CA LEU A 384 -10.81 -12.61 8.55
C LEU A 384 -10.74 -12.76 7.04
N THR A 385 -11.78 -13.33 6.45
CA THR A 385 -11.86 -13.51 4.99
C THR A 385 -13.31 -13.59 4.54
N ALA A 386 -13.54 -13.44 3.24
CA ALA A 386 -14.84 -13.62 2.61
C ALA A 386 -14.69 -14.51 1.38
N VAL A 387 -15.60 -15.48 1.23
CA VAL A 387 -15.64 -16.42 0.11
C VAL A 387 -16.97 -16.28 -0.59
N GLU A 388 -16.94 -15.86 -1.85
CA GLU A 388 -18.14 -15.81 -2.69
C GLU A 388 -18.48 -17.20 -3.24
N LEU A 389 -19.73 -17.63 -3.02
CA LEU A 389 -20.28 -18.87 -3.54
C LEU A 389 -21.45 -18.60 -4.48
N PRO A 390 -21.48 -19.24 -5.67
CA PRO A 390 -22.66 -19.27 -6.53
C PRO A 390 -23.90 -19.85 -5.81
N PRO A 391 -25.12 -19.60 -6.32
CA PRO A 391 -26.33 -20.29 -5.87
C PRO A 391 -26.16 -21.81 -5.92
N GLN A 392 -26.80 -22.51 -4.98
CA GLN A 392 -26.89 -23.97 -4.96
C GLN A 392 -25.54 -24.67 -5.14
N SER A 393 -24.51 -24.18 -4.46
CA SER A 393 -23.13 -24.65 -4.62
C SER A 393 -22.48 -24.97 -3.27
N GLN A 394 -21.47 -25.85 -3.31
CA GLN A 394 -20.63 -26.19 -2.17
C GLN A 394 -19.18 -26.23 -2.59
N ILE A 395 -18.27 -25.88 -1.67
CA ILE A 395 -16.84 -25.96 -1.87
C ILE A 395 -16.16 -26.50 -0.60
N GLU A 396 -15.09 -27.26 -0.82
CA GLU A 396 -14.15 -27.65 0.23
C GLU A 396 -12.89 -26.79 0.13
N LEU A 397 -12.51 -26.20 1.26
CA LEU A 397 -11.28 -25.42 1.41
C LEU A 397 -10.51 -25.91 2.64
N GLU A 398 -9.24 -25.53 2.73
CA GLU A 398 -8.43 -25.74 3.92
C GLU A 398 -7.88 -24.38 4.38
N PHE A 399 -8.25 -23.96 5.59
CA PHE A 399 -7.54 -22.88 6.27
C PHE A 399 -6.21 -23.40 6.78
N CYS A 400 -5.12 -22.84 6.27
CA CYS A 400 -3.76 -23.16 6.65
C CYS A 400 -3.15 -21.94 7.36
N LEU A 401 -2.67 -22.15 8.57
CA LEU A 401 -1.90 -21.15 9.30
C LEU A 401 -0.43 -21.58 9.29
N ALA A 402 0.33 -20.99 8.37
CA ALA A 402 1.77 -21.21 8.27
C ALA A 402 2.50 -20.49 9.41
N ARG A 403 3.44 -21.21 10.02
CA ARG A 403 4.25 -20.73 11.16
C ARG A 403 5.70 -21.04 10.84
N ASP A 404 6.62 -20.17 11.27
CA ASP A 404 8.07 -20.34 11.16
C ASP A 404 8.61 -20.50 9.74
N PHE A 405 8.32 -21.61 9.04
CA PHE A 405 8.77 -21.93 7.69
C PHE A 405 7.61 -22.05 6.71
N TRP A 406 7.89 -21.75 5.44
CA TRP A 406 7.06 -22.06 4.28
C TRP A 406 7.95 -22.78 3.27
N GLY A 407 7.80 -24.11 3.24
CA GLY A 407 8.73 -25.00 2.56
C GLY A 407 10.05 -25.07 3.33
N GLU A 408 11.16 -24.96 2.62
CA GLU A 408 12.50 -25.05 3.22
C GLU A 408 13.02 -23.72 3.83
N LEU A 409 12.28 -22.61 3.67
CA LEU A 409 12.73 -21.29 4.11
C LEU A 409 11.85 -20.71 5.22
N PRO A 410 12.41 -19.89 6.12
CA PRO A 410 11.63 -19.05 7.02
C PRO A 410 10.60 -18.26 6.21
N LEU A 411 9.35 -18.24 6.66
CA LEU A 411 8.31 -17.47 5.97
C LEU A 411 8.49 -15.97 6.24
N ALA A 412 8.11 -15.12 5.30
CA ALA A 412 7.94 -13.69 5.56
C ALA A 412 6.47 -13.40 5.87
N SER A 413 6.21 -12.61 6.91
CA SER A 413 4.87 -12.19 7.30
C SER A 413 4.81 -10.70 7.55
N HIS A 414 3.69 -10.06 7.22
CA HIS A 414 3.39 -8.68 7.61
C HIS A 414 1.93 -8.59 8.03
N ALA A 415 1.71 -8.17 9.27
CA ALA A 415 0.41 -8.21 9.91
C ALA A 415 0.21 -6.99 10.79
N GLN A 416 -1.06 -6.59 10.94
CA GLN A 416 -1.49 -5.65 11.96
C GLN A 416 -1.23 -6.23 13.37
N LEU A 417 -0.48 -5.48 14.18
CA LEU A 417 -0.19 -5.74 15.59
C LEU A 417 -0.95 -4.75 16.47
N CYS A 418 -1.95 -5.26 17.19
CA CYS A 418 -2.65 -4.50 18.22
C CYS A 418 -1.82 -4.46 19.50
N LEU A 419 -1.66 -3.26 20.08
CA LEU A 419 -0.95 -3.04 21.34
C LEU A 419 -1.92 -2.82 22.52
N ILE A 420 -3.20 -3.18 22.40
CA ILE A 420 -4.15 -3.07 23.52
C ILE A 420 -3.60 -3.81 24.74
N GLY A 421 -3.56 -3.13 25.88
CA GLY A 421 -2.94 -3.61 27.10
C GLY A 421 -1.43 -3.39 27.15
N TRP A 422 -0.86 -2.53 26.31
CA TRP A 422 0.53 -2.06 26.38
C TRP A 422 0.66 -0.62 25.85
N GLY A 423 1.46 0.21 26.52
CA GLY A 423 1.67 1.60 26.09
C GLY A 423 0.38 2.43 26.15
N VAL A 424 0.01 3.05 25.02
CA VAL A 424 -1.21 3.88 24.86
C VAL A 424 -2.25 3.23 23.95
N ASP A 425 -2.29 1.88 23.93
CA ASP A 425 -3.33 1.08 23.26
C ASP A 425 -3.48 1.38 21.75
N GLN A 426 -2.36 1.47 21.04
CA GLN A 426 -2.31 1.85 19.62
C GLN A 426 -2.22 0.67 18.64
N LEU A 427 -2.20 1.00 17.35
CA LEU A 427 -1.98 0.10 16.25
C LEU A 427 -0.52 0.17 15.77
N TRP A 428 0.15 -0.98 15.71
CA TRP A 428 1.41 -1.16 15.01
C TRP A 428 1.23 -2.14 13.86
N ASP A 429 2.18 -2.14 12.95
CA ASP A 429 2.35 -3.16 11.94
C ASP A 429 3.65 -3.90 12.19
N GLN A 430 3.67 -5.20 11.90
CA GLN A 430 4.78 -6.05 12.27
C GLN A 430 5.15 -6.96 11.11
N ALA A 431 6.37 -6.75 10.60
CA ALA A 431 7.02 -7.64 9.67
C ALA A 431 7.90 -8.66 10.42
N ALA A 432 7.90 -9.90 9.97
CA ALA A 432 8.73 -10.96 10.53
C ALA A 432 9.20 -11.95 9.47
N ILE A 433 10.44 -12.43 9.64
CA ILE A 433 11.01 -13.56 8.94
C ILE A 433 11.12 -14.71 9.95
N GLY A 434 10.21 -15.68 9.84
CA GLY A 434 9.94 -16.71 10.84
C GLY A 434 9.21 -16.19 12.09
N SER A 435 9.03 -17.04 13.11
CA SER A 435 8.23 -16.69 14.31
C SER A 435 9.02 -16.66 15.62
N TRP A 436 10.26 -16.17 15.55
CA TRP A 436 11.17 -16.06 16.70
C TRP A 436 11.38 -14.63 17.19
N GLY A 437 10.45 -13.74 16.85
CA GLY A 437 10.50 -12.33 17.18
C GLY A 437 10.01 -11.50 16.00
N GLU A 438 10.00 -10.19 16.21
CA GLU A 438 9.71 -9.22 15.15
C GLU A 438 10.98 -8.96 14.36
N SER A 439 10.88 -8.84 13.04
CA SER A 439 12.03 -8.42 12.22
C SER A 439 12.08 -6.90 12.09
N ILE A 440 10.95 -6.29 11.76
CA ILE A 440 10.76 -4.84 11.72
C ILE A 440 9.33 -4.52 12.18
N CYS A 441 9.17 -3.60 13.11
CA CYS A 441 7.87 -3.00 13.43
C CYS A 441 7.74 -1.63 12.77
N TYR A 442 6.51 -1.30 12.39
CA TYR A 442 6.13 -0.01 11.87
C TYR A 442 5.04 0.61 12.75
N ASP A 443 5.18 1.88 13.10
CA ASP A 443 4.17 2.72 13.77
C ASP A 443 3.78 3.84 12.80
N PRO A 444 2.88 3.58 11.82
CA PRO A 444 2.56 4.55 10.77
C PRO A 444 2.06 5.88 11.33
N ASP A 445 1.33 5.85 12.45
CA ASP A 445 0.78 7.02 13.13
C ASP A 445 1.75 7.68 14.12
N VAL A 446 2.90 7.05 14.39
CA VAL A 446 3.94 7.50 15.32
C VAL A 446 3.35 7.84 16.70
N CYS A 447 2.43 7.00 17.18
CA CYS A 447 1.63 7.28 18.39
C CYS A 447 2.49 7.44 19.66
N LEU A 448 3.65 6.77 19.70
CA LEU A 448 4.58 6.88 20.84
C LEU A 448 5.54 8.05 20.73
N ASN A 449 5.42 8.89 19.70
CA ASN A 449 6.37 9.96 19.39
C ASN A 449 7.82 9.44 19.26
N ARG A 450 7.95 8.21 18.73
CA ARG A 450 9.23 7.53 18.50
C ARG A 450 9.66 7.74 17.05
N SER A 451 9.09 6.92 16.16
CA SER A 451 9.43 6.88 14.74
C SER A 451 8.45 6.01 13.97
N VAL A 452 8.45 6.08 12.64
CA VAL A 452 7.66 5.14 11.83
C VAL A 452 8.28 3.74 11.80
N ILE A 453 9.61 3.59 11.77
CA ILE A 453 10.28 2.27 11.85
C ILE A 453 10.77 2.12 13.29
N ASP A 454 10.23 1.16 14.03
CA ASP A 454 10.52 0.98 15.46
C ASP A 454 11.44 -0.22 15.72
N ASP A 455 10.93 -1.32 16.29
CA ASP A 455 11.72 -2.49 16.64
C ASP A 455 12.34 -3.11 15.38
N VAL A 456 13.67 -3.13 15.29
CA VAL A 456 14.41 -3.77 14.20
C VAL A 456 15.37 -4.78 14.79
N ARG A 457 15.33 -6.02 14.29
CA ARG A 457 16.11 -7.12 14.89
C ARG A 457 16.86 -7.94 13.84
N PRO A 458 18.05 -8.46 14.17
CA PRO A 458 18.78 -9.34 13.27
C PRO A 458 18.15 -10.71 13.15
N LEU A 459 18.38 -11.33 12.00
CA LEU A 459 17.90 -12.66 11.65
C LEU A 459 18.95 -13.73 11.96
N MET A 460 18.51 -14.84 12.55
CA MET A 460 19.32 -16.06 12.77
C MET A 460 20.66 -15.84 13.50
N VAL A 461 20.64 -14.99 14.52
CA VAL A 461 21.76 -14.80 15.44
C VAL A 461 21.38 -15.23 16.86
N THR A 462 22.38 -15.48 17.72
CA THR A 462 22.15 -15.92 19.11
C THR A 462 21.17 -14.99 19.85
N GLN A 463 20.20 -15.59 20.54
CA GLN A 463 19.10 -14.88 21.20
C GLN A 463 19.57 -14.11 22.44
N MET A 464 18.83 -13.05 22.81
CA MET A 464 19.08 -12.32 24.04
C MET A 464 18.81 -13.21 25.28
N LYS A 465 19.48 -12.91 26.39
CA LYS A 465 19.32 -13.53 27.72
C LYS A 465 19.70 -15.01 27.83
N THR A 466 20.04 -15.68 26.73
CA THR A 466 20.46 -17.09 26.74
C THR A 466 21.63 -17.25 25.78
N PRO A 467 22.87 -17.36 26.29
CA PRO A 467 24.04 -17.64 25.48
C PRO A 467 23.78 -18.86 24.57
N ASP A 468 24.18 -18.76 23.31
CA ASP A 468 24.04 -19.81 22.27
C ASP A 468 22.60 -20.24 21.91
N GLY A 469 21.59 -19.61 22.49
CA GLY A 469 20.20 -19.93 22.20
C GLY A 469 19.81 -19.51 20.78
N LYS A 470 19.07 -20.37 20.08
CA LYS A 470 18.61 -20.14 18.71
C LYS A 470 17.09 -19.97 18.66
N TRP A 471 16.59 -19.33 17.61
CA TRP A 471 15.16 -19.24 17.29
C TRP A 471 14.29 -18.62 18.38
N GLY A 472 14.82 -17.57 19.02
CA GLY A 472 14.08 -16.70 19.91
C GLY A 472 14.49 -15.25 19.71
N TRP A 473 14.01 -14.39 20.61
CA TRP A 473 14.16 -12.95 20.50
C TRP A 473 15.63 -12.54 20.46
N THR A 474 16.02 -11.81 19.42
CA THR A 474 17.36 -11.21 19.27
C THR A 474 17.35 -9.76 19.77
N ASN A 475 18.50 -9.12 19.89
CA ASN A 475 18.56 -7.73 20.37
C ASN A 475 17.89 -6.75 19.38
N ASN A 476 17.23 -5.71 19.92
CA ASN A 476 16.68 -4.62 19.11
C ASN A 476 17.78 -3.61 18.78
N VAL A 477 18.02 -3.37 17.49
CA VAL A 477 19.04 -2.45 16.97
C VAL A 477 18.46 -1.11 16.50
N GLY A 478 17.21 -0.82 16.87
CA GLY A 478 16.61 0.50 16.82
C GLY A 478 15.85 0.81 15.54
N GLY A 479 15.36 2.05 15.46
CA GLY A 479 14.40 2.50 14.49
C GLY A 479 14.96 3.18 13.25
N GLY A 480 14.09 3.94 12.60
CA GLY A 480 14.27 4.67 11.34
C GLY A 480 13.01 5.48 11.08
N ASP A 481 13.04 6.39 10.12
CA ASP A 481 11.85 7.22 9.88
C ASP A 481 11.62 7.45 8.39
N PHE A 482 10.35 7.64 8.05
CA PHE A 482 9.88 8.08 6.75
C PHE A 482 9.42 9.53 6.89
N LEU A 483 10.00 10.43 6.10
CA LEU A 483 9.74 11.87 6.16
C LEU A 483 9.88 12.48 7.56
N VAL A 484 11.07 12.97 7.89
CA VAL A 484 11.26 13.89 9.02
C VAL A 484 11.15 15.30 8.50
N TYR A 485 10.06 15.97 8.82
CA TYR A 485 9.79 17.34 8.40
C TYR A 485 9.56 18.22 9.63
N PHE A 486 10.43 19.19 9.82
CA PHE A 486 10.24 20.31 10.73
C PHE A 486 10.07 21.57 9.91
N ASP A 487 9.00 22.32 10.17
CA ASP A 487 8.76 23.59 9.49
C ASP A 487 9.82 24.65 9.87
N ARG A 488 9.68 25.85 9.32
CA ARG A 488 10.60 26.97 9.58
C ARG A 488 10.70 27.34 11.06
N ASP A 489 9.60 27.20 11.81
CA ASP A 489 9.52 27.61 13.20
C ASP A 489 10.04 26.50 14.15
N GLY A 490 10.30 25.31 13.60
CA GLY A 490 10.91 24.18 14.29
C GLY A 490 9.90 23.18 14.83
N ASP A 491 8.65 23.25 14.38
CA ASP A 491 7.61 22.31 14.78
C ASP A 491 7.62 21.07 13.87
N LYS A 492 7.55 19.88 14.49
CA LYS A 492 7.53 18.61 13.76
C LYS A 492 6.17 18.44 13.09
N GLN A 493 6.19 18.27 11.78
CA GLN A 493 5.03 18.01 10.95
C GLN A 493 4.85 16.49 10.80
N TYR A 494 4.11 15.89 11.72
CA TYR A 494 3.79 14.45 11.67
C TYR A 494 2.97 14.11 10.43
N LEU A 495 3.10 12.89 9.95
CA LEU A 495 2.13 12.35 9.02
C LEU A 495 0.81 12.11 9.75
N THR A 496 -0.27 12.51 9.11
CA THR A 496 -1.64 12.38 9.62
C THR A 496 -2.49 11.67 8.59
N ARG A 497 -3.65 11.16 9.04
CA ARG A 497 -4.63 10.49 8.18
C ARG A 497 -4.01 9.26 7.51
N MET A 498 -3.18 8.55 8.25
CA MET A 498 -2.46 7.40 7.75
C MET A 498 -3.42 6.27 7.41
N ARG A 499 -3.16 5.62 6.29
CA ARG A 499 -3.89 4.45 5.82
C ARG A 499 -2.91 3.34 5.47
N SER A 500 -3.22 2.13 5.89
CA SER A 500 -2.47 0.92 5.56
C SER A 500 -3.25 0.08 4.54
N ALA A 501 -2.57 -0.36 3.49
CA ALA A 501 -3.08 -1.31 2.51
C ALA A 501 -2.15 -2.53 2.43
N TYR A 502 -2.66 -3.68 2.87
CA TYR A 502 -1.93 -4.96 2.82
C TYR A 502 -2.16 -5.61 1.45
N LEU A 503 -1.27 -5.33 0.49
CA LEU A 503 -1.34 -5.93 -0.84
C LEU A 503 -0.90 -7.41 -0.83
N SER A 504 0.02 -7.76 0.08
CA SER A 504 0.43 -9.14 0.36
C SER A 504 0.94 -9.25 1.80
N GLN A 505 0.47 -10.25 2.54
CA GLN A 505 0.97 -10.54 3.88
C GLN A 505 2.14 -11.53 3.90
N GLY A 506 2.50 -12.14 2.76
CA GLY A 506 3.44 -13.26 2.67
C GLY A 506 2.81 -14.50 2.01
N PRO A 507 3.39 -15.71 2.13
CA PRO A 507 4.58 -16.10 2.93
C PRO A 507 5.95 -15.93 2.23
N ASN A 508 5.99 -15.58 0.94
CA ASN A 508 7.22 -15.41 0.15
C ASN A 508 7.71 -13.96 0.12
N LEU A 509 6.78 -13.03 -0.07
CA LEU A 509 7.03 -11.60 -0.15
C LEU A 509 5.83 -10.85 0.44
N THR A 510 6.11 -10.03 1.44
CA THR A 510 5.13 -9.09 1.99
C THR A 510 5.13 -7.80 1.15
N ASP A 511 4.00 -7.10 1.13
CA ASP A 511 3.81 -5.88 0.37
C ASP A 511 2.73 -5.03 1.04
N VAL A 512 3.14 -3.99 1.76
CA VAL A 512 2.24 -3.10 2.50
C VAL A 512 2.52 -1.66 2.09
N VAL A 513 1.44 -0.91 1.85
CA VAL A 513 1.50 0.52 1.53
C VAL A 513 0.93 1.33 2.68
N TYR A 514 1.67 2.31 3.15
CA TYR A 514 1.22 3.37 4.03
C TYR A 514 1.07 4.66 3.25
N SER A 515 -0.01 5.40 3.46
CA SER A 515 -0.21 6.70 2.81
C SER A 515 -0.85 7.71 3.75
N GLY A 516 -0.47 8.96 3.63
CA GLY A 516 -0.96 10.05 4.46
C GLY A 516 -0.49 11.41 3.96
N VAL A 517 -0.61 12.43 4.81
CA VAL A 517 -0.19 13.80 4.51
C VAL A 517 0.42 14.44 5.75
N SER A 518 1.39 15.33 5.57
CA SER A 518 1.93 16.13 6.67
C SER A 518 0.81 16.89 7.41
N ALA A 519 1.01 17.14 8.70
CA ALA A 519 0.01 17.77 9.56
C ALA A 519 -0.47 19.13 9.02
N ASP A 520 0.44 19.91 8.43
CA ASP A 520 0.15 21.17 7.74
C ASP A 520 -0.48 21.02 6.34
N GLY A 521 -0.72 19.79 5.88
CA GLY A 521 -1.35 19.49 4.60
C GLY A 521 -0.48 19.76 3.36
N LYS A 522 0.83 20.00 3.52
CA LYS A 522 1.69 20.48 2.42
C LYS A 522 2.43 19.38 1.66
N ILE A 523 2.64 18.20 2.25
CA ILE A 523 3.34 17.08 1.62
C ILE A 523 2.47 15.83 1.71
N ALA A 524 2.03 15.32 0.55
CA ALA A 524 1.45 13.99 0.47
C ALA A 524 2.55 12.94 0.52
N ALA A 525 2.33 11.86 1.27
CA ALA A 525 3.32 10.82 1.50
C ALA A 525 2.75 9.44 1.17
N THR A 526 3.50 8.66 0.41
CA THR A 526 3.25 7.23 0.16
C THR A 526 4.52 6.46 0.46
N MET A 527 4.45 5.49 1.36
CA MET A 527 5.54 4.58 1.70
C MET A 527 5.08 3.16 1.41
N ARG A 528 5.95 2.35 0.83
CA ARG A 528 5.65 0.94 0.55
C ARG A 528 6.79 0.10 1.09
N VAL A 529 6.47 -0.91 1.89
CA VAL A 529 7.45 -1.74 2.57
C VAL A 529 7.26 -3.20 2.20
N MET A 530 8.37 -3.86 1.89
CA MET A 530 8.39 -5.27 1.48
C MET A 530 9.47 -6.02 2.21
N THR A 531 9.07 -7.15 2.80
CA THR A 531 9.98 -8.09 3.45
C THR A 531 10.00 -9.37 2.63
N PRO A 532 11.13 -9.68 1.96
CA PRO A 532 11.31 -10.95 1.28
C PRO A 532 11.55 -12.05 2.32
N ARG A 533 11.09 -13.27 2.02
CA ARG A 533 11.53 -14.44 2.77
C ARG A 533 12.96 -14.82 2.37
N CYS A 534 13.78 -15.19 3.34
CA CYS A 534 15.20 -15.51 3.13
C CYS A 534 15.78 -16.38 4.24
N ASP A 535 17.02 -16.84 4.06
CA ASP A 535 17.78 -17.61 5.05
C ASP A 535 19.08 -16.92 5.50
N ASP A 536 19.35 -15.70 5.02
CA ASP A 536 20.61 -15.00 5.21
C ASP A 536 20.52 -13.93 6.31
N LEU A 537 19.82 -12.82 6.06
CA LEU A 537 19.79 -11.64 6.90
C LEU A 537 18.43 -10.94 6.85
N ASN A 538 18.11 -10.11 7.83
CA ASN A 538 16.90 -9.29 7.81
C ASN A 538 17.10 -8.10 6.85
N ARG A 539 16.33 -8.11 5.77
CA ARG A 539 16.34 -7.13 4.67
C ARG A 539 14.92 -6.65 4.46
N ALA A 540 14.77 -5.35 4.21
CA ALA A 540 13.51 -4.80 3.71
C ALA A 540 13.76 -3.87 2.52
N TYR A 541 12.85 -3.91 1.55
CA TYR A 541 12.80 -2.94 0.47
C TYR A 541 11.75 -1.89 0.81
N HIS A 542 12.19 -0.65 0.93
CA HIS A 542 11.31 0.48 1.17
C HIS A 542 11.26 1.35 -0.07
N TYR A 543 10.05 1.66 -0.49
CA TYR A 543 9.78 2.71 -1.46
C TYR A 543 9.13 3.87 -0.74
N PHE A 544 9.45 5.08 -1.15
CA PHE A 544 8.73 6.26 -0.71
C PHE A 544 8.54 7.24 -1.86
N ARG A 545 7.39 7.90 -1.85
CA ARG A 545 7.04 9.03 -2.70
C ARG A 545 6.48 10.16 -1.83
N TYR A 546 7.04 11.34 -2.02
CA TYR A 546 6.56 12.58 -1.40
C TYR A 546 6.22 13.58 -2.49
N ASP A 547 4.98 14.07 -2.52
CA ASP A 547 4.51 15.08 -3.46
C ASP A 547 4.22 16.38 -2.70
N VAL A 548 4.87 17.47 -3.10
CA VAL A 548 4.71 18.80 -2.49
C VAL A 548 3.47 19.47 -3.07
N LEU A 549 2.45 19.66 -2.23
CA LEU A 549 1.16 20.21 -2.60
C LEU A 549 1.12 21.73 -2.46
N LYS A 550 1.79 22.26 -1.43
CA LYS A 550 1.84 23.69 -1.07
C LYS A 550 3.30 24.09 -0.80
N PRO A 551 3.67 25.39 -0.83
CA PRO A 551 5.03 25.81 -0.52
C PRO A 551 5.51 25.36 0.87
N VAL A 552 6.66 24.69 0.92
CA VAL A 552 7.24 24.15 2.15
C VAL A 552 8.54 24.89 2.48
N GLU A 553 8.53 25.62 3.59
CA GLU A 553 9.73 26.13 4.25
C GLU A 553 10.04 25.21 5.43
N PHE A 554 11.31 24.82 5.59
CA PHE A 554 11.70 23.83 6.59
C PHE A 554 12.99 24.23 7.30
N SER A 555 13.05 23.97 8.60
CA SER A 555 14.31 24.05 9.38
C SER A 555 15.10 22.74 9.31
N ARG A 556 14.41 21.61 9.09
CA ARG A 556 14.98 20.29 8.86
C ARG A 556 14.04 19.45 8.00
N LEU A 557 14.62 18.80 6.99
CA LEU A 557 13.90 17.88 6.11
C LEU A 557 14.77 16.68 5.77
N ALA A 558 14.30 15.48 6.11
CA ALA A 558 14.86 14.22 5.66
C ALA A 558 13.76 13.37 5.04
N PHE A 559 13.99 12.86 3.83
CA PHE A 559 13.07 11.98 3.14
C PHE A 559 13.08 10.57 3.74
N TYR A 560 14.22 10.14 4.29
CA TYR A 560 14.37 8.82 4.90
C TYR A 560 15.48 8.82 5.94
N GLN A 561 15.33 8.10 7.06
CA GLN A 561 16.38 7.93 8.06
C GLN A 561 16.68 6.45 8.37
N VAL A 562 17.97 6.13 8.50
CA VAL A 562 18.45 4.93 9.20
C VAL A 562 18.87 5.30 10.61
N GLY A 563 18.14 4.78 11.60
CA GLY A 563 18.09 5.35 12.94
C GLY A 563 17.01 6.43 13.05
N ALA A 564 16.47 6.62 14.24
CA ALA A 564 15.45 7.62 14.52
C ALA A 564 15.86 8.51 15.70
N ASP A 565 15.42 9.76 15.69
CA ASP A 565 15.80 10.75 16.70
C ASP A 565 15.53 10.29 18.14
N ASN A 566 14.35 9.70 18.36
CA ASN A 566 13.86 9.27 19.67
C ASN A 566 13.88 7.74 19.85
N TYR A 567 14.31 7.00 18.83
CA TYR A 567 14.28 5.54 18.83
C TYR A 567 15.49 4.93 18.14
N ASN A 568 16.69 5.25 18.64
CA ASN A 568 17.93 4.63 18.23
C ASN A 568 18.50 3.79 19.38
N ASP A 569 18.20 2.49 19.36
CA ASP A 569 18.46 1.57 20.48
C ASP A 569 19.89 0.98 20.47
N HIS A 570 20.76 1.46 19.57
CA HIS A 570 22.08 0.93 19.27
C HIS A 570 23.14 2.04 19.12
N GLN A 571 24.40 1.74 19.45
CA GLN A 571 25.56 2.61 19.21
C GLN A 571 26.47 2.02 18.14
N PHE A 572 27.05 2.85 17.28
CA PHE A 572 27.95 2.41 16.22
C PHE A 572 29.29 3.11 16.40
N GLY A 573 30.40 2.38 16.35
CA GLY A 573 31.73 2.98 16.42
C GLY A 573 32.06 3.80 15.17
N LYS A 574 31.60 3.32 14.00
CA LYS A 574 31.94 3.91 12.71
C LYS A 574 30.76 3.97 11.76
N LEU A 575 30.90 4.92 10.85
CA LEU A 575 30.03 5.17 9.72
C LEU A 575 30.88 5.06 8.46
N ALA A 576 30.35 4.47 7.40
CA ALA A 576 31.00 4.43 6.11
C ALA A 576 29.99 4.68 4.99
N ARG A 577 30.50 5.13 3.85
CA ARG A 577 29.73 5.25 2.61
C ARG A 577 30.53 4.76 1.42
N GLY A 578 29.83 4.37 0.38
CA GLY A 578 30.43 4.04 -0.90
C GLY A 578 29.42 3.95 -2.03
N ASP A 579 29.90 3.39 -3.13
CA ASP A 579 29.12 3.16 -4.35
C ASP A 579 29.47 1.78 -4.93
N GLU A 580 29.16 1.54 -6.21
CA GLU A 580 29.44 0.27 -6.89
C GLU A 580 30.94 -0.09 -6.95
N THR A 581 31.83 0.88 -6.78
CA THR A 581 33.29 0.69 -6.86
C THR A 581 33.91 0.30 -5.52
N GLY A 582 33.17 0.48 -4.41
CA GLY A 582 33.64 0.17 -3.06
C GLY A 582 33.53 1.34 -2.10
N LEU A 583 34.41 1.34 -1.09
CA LEU A 583 34.44 2.36 -0.05
C LEU A 583 34.92 3.70 -0.61
N LEU A 584 34.12 4.75 -0.40
CA LEU A 584 34.54 6.13 -0.66
C LEU A 584 35.09 6.80 0.59
N GLU A 585 34.47 6.53 1.75
CA GLU A 585 34.83 7.17 3.00
C GLU A 585 34.36 6.36 4.21
N GLU A 586 35.17 6.34 5.27
CA GLU A 586 34.84 5.81 6.59
C GLU A 586 35.24 6.83 7.66
N TRP A 587 34.40 7.00 8.69
CA TRP A 587 34.64 7.94 9.78
C TRP A 587 34.08 7.44 11.10
N VAL A 588 34.60 8.01 12.20
CA VAL A 588 34.13 7.72 13.56
C VAL A 588 32.77 8.37 13.81
N ALA A 589 31.84 7.61 14.36
CA ALA A 589 30.53 8.12 14.73
C ALA A 589 30.66 9.18 15.85
N GLN A 590 29.99 10.31 15.64
CA GLN A 590 30.00 11.42 16.60
C GLN A 590 29.01 11.14 17.74
N GLN A 591 29.16 11.87 18.85
CA GLN A 591 28.23 11.78 19.97
C GLN A 591 26.85 12.35 19.57
N GLY A 592 25.76 11.75 20.06
CA GLY A 592 24.40 12.27 19.84
C GLY A 592 24.21 13.70 20.37
N GLY A 593 23.07 14.34 20.05
CA GLY A 593 22.86 15.74 20.39
C GLY A 593 21.78 16.51 19.62
N LEU A 594 20.94 15.85 18.83
CA LEU A 594 19.92 16.49 17.97
C LEU A 594 20.51 17.60 17.09
N GLU A 595 21.64 17.31 16.45
CA GLU A 595 22.28 18.25 15.55
C GLU A 595 22.91 17.54 14.35
N TYR A 596 23.12 18.29 13.29
CA TYR A 596 23.85 17.80 12.13
C TYR A 596 25.34 17.81 12.39
N HIS A 597 25.96 16.64 12.35
CA HIS A 597 27.42 16.53 12.34
C HIS A 597 27.99 16.70 10.93
N ARG A 598 27.21 16.31 9.91
CA ARG A 598 27.56 16.44 8.49
C ARG A 598 26.30 16.70 7.67
N ARG A 599 26.40 17.56 6.66
CA ARG A 599 25.30 17.87 5.72
C ARG A 599 25.81 17.80 4.28
N GLY A 600 24.93 17.52 3.33
CA GLY A 600 25.25 17.58 1.90
C GLY A 600 26.26 16.53 1.44
N ILE A 601 26.29 15.36 2.08
CA ILE A 601 27.12 14.23 1.67
C ILE A 601 26.60 13.76 0.30
N PRO A 602 27.40 13.82 -0.78
CA PRO A 602 26.95 13.36 -2.09
C PRO A 602 26.79 11.84 -2.12
N CYS A 603 25.77 11.36 -2.85
CA CYS A 603 25.52 9.95 -3.11
C CYS A 603 25.73 9.64 -4.61
N PRO A 604 26.98 9.64 -5.11
CA PRO A 604 27.27 9.43 -6.54
C PRO A 604 27.18 7.96 -6.93
N GLY A 605 27.16 7.70 -8.24
CA GLY A 605 27.28 6.35 -8.78
C GLY A 605 25.98 5.54 -8.73
N ASN A 606 26.12 4.24 -8.99
CA ASN A 606 25.05 3.26 -8.90
C ASN A 606 25.05 2.60 -7.52
N ALA A 607 23.87 2.30 -6.99
CA ALA A 607 23.70 1.71 -5.67
C ALA A 607 24.51 2.40 -4.53
N PRO A 608 24.46 3.74 -4.36
CA PRO A 608 25.11 4.39 -3.23
C PRO A 608 24.68 3.74 -1.91
N TRP A 609 25.63 3.51 -1.02
CA TRP A 609 25.36 2.77 0.22
C TRP A 609 26.00 3.44 1.44
N PHE A 610 25.39 3.17 2.59
CA PHE A 610 25.85 3.62 3.90
C PHE A 610 25.88 2.45 4.88
N SER A 611 26.92 2.40 5.71
CA SER A 611 27.08 1.40 6.76
C SER A 611 27.22 2.06 8.11
N LEU A 612 26.47 1.57 9.09
CA LEU A 612 26.60 1.85 10.51
C LEU A 612 27.12 0.56 11.16
N HIS A 613 28.39 0.54 11.57
CA HIS A 613 29.09 -0.68 11.98
C HIS A 613 30.00 -0.45 13.19
N GLU A 614 30.73 -1.50 13.60
CA GLU A 614 31.33 -1.59 14.94
C GLU A 614 30.27 -1.35 16.01
N GLY A 615 29.12 -2.01 15.84
CA GLY A 615 28.02 -1.83 16.74
C GLY A 615 28.36 -2.35 18.15
N VAL A 616 28.13 -1.53 19.18
CA VAL A 616 28.46 -1.87 20.58
C VAL A 616 27.20 -1.89 21.45
N SER A 617 27.14 -2.86 22.38
CA SER A 617 25.99 -3.08 23.26
C SER A 617 25.71 -1.93 24.21
N LYS A 618 24.42 -1.75 24.53
CA LYS A 618 23.92 -0.85 25.58
C LYS A 618 23.71 -1.54 26.95
N ASP A 619 23.67 -2.89 26.99
CA ASP A 619 23.21 -3.72 28.12
C ASP A 619 24.01 -5.05 28.25
N GLU A 620 24.06 -5.63 29.46
CA GLU A 620 24.65 -6.97 29.75
C GLU A 620 23.75 -8.15 29.35
N LYS A 621 22.69 -7.93 28.54
CA LYS A 621 21.63 -8.93 28.28
C LYS A 621 22.09 -10.15 27.47
N GLY A 622 23.34 -10.21 27.00
CA GLY A 622 23.85 -11.28 26.15
C GLY A 622 23.16 -11.36 24.78
N GLY A 623 23.52 -12.37 23.99
CA GLY A 623 23.04 -12.53 22.61
C GLY A 623 23.73 -11.59 21.62
N ALA A 624 23.56 -11.85 20.33
CA ALA A 624 24.24 -11.13 19.28
C ALA A 624 23.60 -9.78 18.98
N TRP A 625 24.43 -8.86 18.48
CA TRP A 625 24.05 -7.56 17.94
C TRP A 625 24.25 -7.51 16.43
N ALA A 626 23.84 -6.40 15.82
CA ALA A 626 23.86 -6.26 14.38
C ALA A 626 24.23 -4.86 13.91
N ASN A 627 24.85 -4.82 12.74
CA ASN A 627 25.12 -3.60 12.01
C ASN A 627 23.93 -3.23 11.14
N ARG A 628 23.86 -1.96 10.75
CA ARG A 628 22.81 -1.48 9.85
C ARG A 628 23.40 -0.97 8.54
N GLY A 629 22.64 -1.11 7.48
CA GLY A 629 23.01 -0.61 6.16
C GLY A 629 21.83 0.01 5.43
N LEU A 630 22.16 0.93 4.53
CA LEU A 630 21.24 1.51 3.55
C LEU A 630 21.85 1.36 2.17
N VAL A 631 21.06 0.95 1.19
CA VAL A 631 21.45 1.02 -0.23
C VAL A 631 20.36 1.76 -1.01
N ILE A 632 20.73 2.79 -1.76
CA ILE A 632 19.79 3.52 -2.63
C ILE A 632 19.70 2.78 -3.96
N ARG A 633 18.58 2.13 -4.23
CA ARG A 633 18.35 1.31 -5.44
C ARG A 633 17.81 2.12 -6.61
N SER A 634 17.04 3.17 -6.34
CA SER A 634 16.65 4.16 -7.33
C SER A 634 16.33 5.48 -6.67
N TRP A 635 16.46 6.57 -7.42
CA TRP A 635 16.16 7.91 -6.96
C TRP A 635 15.69 8.77 -8.14
N LYS A 636 14.59 9.49 -7.93
CA LYS A 636 14.09 10.52 -8.82
C LYS A 636 13.52 11.64 -7.96
N ALA A 637 14.03 12.85 -8.13
CA ALA A 637 13.54 13.99 -7.36
C ALA A 637 13.56 15.26 -8.18
N ARG A 638 12.55 16.11 -7.94
CA ARG A 638 12.54 17.52 -8.31
C ARG A 638 12.41 18.35 -7.04
N LEU A 639 13.44 19.12 -6.71
CA LEU A 639 13.54 19.90 -5.48
C LEU A 639 13.93 21.34 -5.82
N GLY A 640 13.20 22.32 -5.28
CA GLY A 640 13.37 23.72 -5.64
C GLY A 640 13.12 23.97 -7.14
N GLY A 641 12.22 23.18 -7.75
CA GLY A 641 11.89 23.26 -9.17
C GLY A 641 12.90 22.66 -10.14
N LYS A 642 13.93 21.96 -9.66
CA LYS A 642 14.99 21.36 -10.51
C LYS A 642 15.20 19.90 -10.18
N GLU A 643 15.64 19.11 -11.15
CA GLU A 643 16.09 17.75 -10.87
C GLU A 643 17.24 17.77 -9.86
N ALA A 644 17.15 16.91 -8.84
CA ALA A 644 18.09 16.89 -7.74
C ALA A 644 18.62 15.46 -7.48
N PRO A 645 19.94 15.26 -7.41
CA PRO A 645 20.51 13.98 -7.03
C PRO A 645 20.27 13.69 -5.54
N PRO A 646 20.41 12.42 -5.11
CA PRO A 646 20.34 12.11 -3.70
C PRO A 646 21.53 12.74 -2.96
N THR A 647 21.22 13.38 -1.83
CA THR A 647 22.21 13.82 -0.85
C THR A 647 21.88 13.25 0.51
N ALA A 648 22.90 13.06 1.34
CA ALA A 648 22.75 12.53 2.67
C ALA A 648 23.31 13.47 3.75
N ALA A 649 22.95 13.19 4.99
CA ALA A 649 23.46 13.86 6.16
C ALA A 649 23.70 12.86 7.29
N SER A 650 24.54 13.24 8.23
CA SER A 650 24.69 12.52 9.50
C SER A 650 24.21 13.41 10.63
N TYR A 651 23.28 12.89 11.43
CA TYR A 651 22.56 13.62 12.46
C TYR A 651 22.62 12.87 13.79
N GLY A 652 22.94 13.56 14.89
CA GLY A 652 23.00 12.97 16.22
C GLY A 652 21.62 12.76 16.83
N THR A 653 21.38 11.62 17.50
CA THR A 653 20.05 11.31 18.09
C THR A 653 19.97 11.64 19.59
N GLN A 654 18.76 11.60 20.19
CA GLN A 654 18.57 11.83 21.63
C GLN A 654 19.15 10.71 22.50
N ASN A 655 19.32 9.51 21.92
CA ASN A 655 19.61 8.31 22.70
C ASN A 655 21.11 8.12 22.96
N ARG A 656 21.58 8.38 24.19
CA ARG A 656 22.92 7.99 24.71
C ARG A 656 24.12 8.55 23.91
N PRO A 657 25.37 8.42 24.39
CA PRO A 657 26.56 8.79 23.61
C PRO A 657 26.73 7.93 22.35
N HIS A 658 27.35 8.47 21.29
CA HIS A 658 27.67 7.77 20.03
C HIS A 658 26.50 7.18 19.22
N SER A 659 25.36 7.88 19.19
CA SER A 659 24.20 7.53 18.36
C SER A 659 24.00 8.55 17.25
N CYS A 660 24.14 8.09 16.00
CA CYS A 660 23.96 8.91 14.81
C CYS A 660 23.03 8.19 13.83
N ASN A 661 22.29 8.99 13.07
CA ASN A 661 21.49 8.57 11.92
C ASN A 661 22.25 8.87 10.63
N ILE A 662 21.84 8.17 9.58
CA ILE A 662 22.05 8.61 8.20
C ILE A 662 20.70 9.04 7.65
N GLU A 663 20.64 10.25 7.13
CA GLU A 663 19.43 10.85 6.55
C GLU A 663 19.61 11.04 5.05
N LEU A 664 18.60 10.69 4.25
CA LEU A 664 18.49 11.18 2.88
C LEU A 664 17.80 12.56 2.92
N THR A 665 18.46 13.59 2.40
CA THR A 665 18.09 15.00 2.61
C THR A 665 18.08 15.76 1.28
N PRO A 666 17.41 16.93 1.20
CA PRO A 666 17.61 17.85 0.10
C PRO A 666 19.07 18.31 0.00
N PRO A 667 19.55 18.67 -1.20
CA PRO A 667 20.83 19.34 -1.36
C PRO A 667 20.89 20.62 -0.50
N PRO A 668 22.06 21.01 0.06
CA PRO A 668 22.16 22.16 0.97
C PRO A 668 21.71 23.52 0.40
N ASP A 669 21.69 23.67 -0.93
CA ASP A 669 21.21 24.86 -1.63
C ASP A 669 19.67 24.91 -1.79
N VAL A 670 18.98 23.80 -1.50
CA VAL A 670 17.51 23.74 -1.45
C VAL A 670 17.06 24.05 -0.01
N THR A 671 16.52 25.25 0.19
CA THR A 671 16.02 25.71 1.51
C THR A 671 14.49 25.75 1.60
N GLN A 672 13.80 25.52 0.48
CA GLN A 672 12.35 25.48 0.39
C GLN A 672 11.93 24.56 -0.76
N LEU A 673 10.74 23.99 -0.69
CA LEU A 673 10.12 23.24 -1.77
C LEU A 673 8.91 24.00 -2.32
N GLN A 674 8.68 23.87 -3.63
CA GLN A 674 7.57 24.49 -4.33
C GLN A 674 6.51 23.45 -4.74
N PRO A 675 5.24 23.83 -4.91
CA PRO A 675 4.21 22.94 -5.41
C PRO A 675 4.65 22.16 -6.67
N GLY A 676 4.35 20.88 -6.68
CA GLY A 676 4.75 19.91 -7.70
C GLY A 676 6.17 19.34 -7.54
N ASP A 677 7.01 19.90 -6.67
CA ASP A 677 8.25 19.22 -6.27
C ASP A 677 7.91 17.82 -5.73
N PHE A 678 8.81 16.86 -5.95
CA PHE A 678 8.60 15.50 -5.48
C PHE A 678 9.92 14.78 -5.23
N VAL A 679 9.83 13.72 -4.43
CA VAL A 679 10.88 12.70 -4.30
C VAL A 679 10.24 11.34 -4.45
N GLU A 680 10.89 10.46 -5.21
CA GLU A 680 10.51 9.07 -5.41
C GLU A 680 11.78 8.21 -5.35
N ALA A 681 11.81 7.21 -4.48
CA ALA A 681 13.00 6.37 -4.34
C ALA A 681 12.69 4.95 -3.85
N TRP A 682 13.57 4.03 -4.23
CA TRP A 682 13.68 2.70 -3.63
C TRP A 682 14.97 2.62 -2.83
N VAL A 683 14.87 2.15 -1.59
CA VAL A 683 16.01 1.87 -0.72
C VAL A 683 15.93 0.45 -0.15
N GLU A 684 17.08 -0.15 0.07
CA GLU A 684 17.23 -1.43 0.77
C GLU A 684 17.77 -1.16 2.17
N PHE A 685 16.99 -1.54 3.18
CA PHE A 685 17.34 -1.46 4.58
C PHE A 685 17.90 -2.80 5.05
N LEU A 686 19.10 -2.79 5.61
CA LEU A 686 19.87 -3.99 5.92
C LEU A 686 20.13 -4.10 7.42
N VAL A 687 19.94 -5.29 7.98
CA VAL A 687 20.32 -5.64 9.35
C VAL A 687 21.26 -6.84 9.31
N LEU A 688 22.53 -6.58 9.58
CA LEU A 688 23.64 -7.49 9.31
C LEU A 688 24.19 -8.10 10.60
N PRO A 689 24.30 -9.44 10.71
CA PRO A 689 25.06 -10.06 11.80
C PRO A 689 26.48 -9.50 11.87
N GLN A 690 27.03 -9.39 13.08
CA GLN A 690 28.39 -8.88 13.28
C GLN A 690 29.47 -9.96 13.18
N SER A 691 29.14 -11.19 13.55
CA SER A 691 30.10 -12.30 13.67
C SER A 691 29.52 -13.59 13.10
N ALA A 692 30.40 -14.40 12.51
CA ALA A 692 30.07 -15.75 12.07
C ALA A 692 29.80 -16.70 13.26
N ASP A 693 30.41 -16.44 14.41
CA ASP A 693 30.25 -17.27 15.62
C ASP A 693 28.83 -17.14 16.20
N ASP A 694 28.26 -15.94 16.09
CA ASP A 694 26.91 -15.63 16.54
C ASP A 694 25.82 -15.98 15.54
N TYR A 695 26.18 -16.15 14.26
CA TYR A 695 25.26 -16.44 13.18
C TYR A 695 25.02 -17.94 13.06
N TYR A 696 23.79 -18.40 13.34
CA TYR A 696 23.43 -19.81 13.22
C TYR A 696 22.68 -20.15 11.92
N GLY A 697 22.43 -19.16 11.06
CA GLY A 697 21.71 -19.38 9.80
C GLY A 697 22.47 -20.27 8.81
N PRO A 698 21.76 -20.87 7.84
CA PRO A 698 22.31 -21.88 6.95
C PRO A 698 23.09 -21.29 5.76
N ASN A 699 23.10 -19.96 5.58
CA ASN A 699 23.76 -19.35 4.42
C ASN A 699 25.29 -19.34 4.58
N GLU A 700 25.96 -20.31 3.96
CA GLU A 700 27.42 -20.46 4.02
C GLU A 700 28.18 -19.30 3.33
N SER A 701 27.60 -18.69 2.30
CA SER A 701 28.22 -17.54 1.64
C SER A 701 28.30 -16.33 2.59
N LEU A 702 27.21 -16.04 3.30
CA LEU A 702 27.20 -15.01 4.34
C LEU A 702 28.12 -15.37 5.50
N ARG A 703 28.10 -16.63 5.96
CA ARG A 703 29.00 -17.10 7.04
C ARG A 703 30.47 -16.86 6.71
N GLY A 704 30.91 -17.22 5.49
CA GLY A 704 32.28 -16.98 5.04
C GLY A 704 32.65 -15.50 4.94
N ASP A 705 31.72 -14.65 4.50
CA ASP A 705 31.92 -13.20 4.51
C ASP A 705 32.06 -12.65 5.93
N LEU A 706 31.22 -13.09 6.87
CA LEU A 706 31.30 -12.68 8.28
C LEU A 706 32.61 -13.11 8.96
N GLN A 707 33.17 -14.29 8.61
CA GLN A 707 34.48 -14.71 9.12
C GLN A 707 35.61 -13.78 8.69
N SER A 708 35.52 -13.22 7.48
CA SER A 708 36.58 -12.41 6.88
C SER A 708 36.40 -10.91 7.14
N ASN A 709 35.15 -10.47 7.20
CA ASN A 709 34.74 -9.08 7.08
C ASN A 709 33.68 -8.66 8.12
N GLY A 710 33.35 -9.54 9.06
CA GLY A 710 32.37 -9.30 10.11
C GLY A 710 32.64 -8.00 10.87
N ASN A 711 31.56 -7.36 11.29
CA ASN A 711 31.55 -6.09 12.01
C ASN A 711 32.22 -4.88 11.30
N THR A 712 32.41 -4.94 9.98
CA THR A 712 32.93 -3.82 9.16
C THR A 712 31.86 -3.26 8.21
N TRP A 713 32.21 -2.30 7.35
CA TRP A 713 31.34 -1.81 6.27
C TRP A 713 31.18 -2.80 5.10
N LYS A 714 32.11 -3.75 4.93
CA LYS A 714 32.17 -4.62 3.75
C LYS A 714 30.93 -5.50 3.55
N PRO A 715 30.26 -6.03 4.59
CA PRO A 715 29.00 -6.75 4.40
C PRO A 715 27.89 -5.88 3.78
N VAL A 716 27.85 -4.57 4.06
CA VAL A 716 26.92 -3.65 3.37
C VAL A 716 27.31 -3.52 1.89
N PHE A 717 28.60 -3.30 1.59
CA PHE A 717 29.08 -3.26 0.22
C PHE A 717 28.78 -4.56 -0.55
N ARG A 718 28.95 -5.73 0.09
CA ARG A 718 28.56 -7.03 -0.47
C ARG A 718 27.09 -7.04 -0.90
N GLN A 719 26.19 -6.47 -0.10
CA GLN A 719 24.77 -6.33 -0.48
C GLN A 719 24.54 -5.31 -1.59
N ALA A 720 25.21 -4.16 -1.52
CA ALA A 720 25.09 -3.11 -2.54
C ALA A 720 25.52 -3.61 -3.92
N ALA A 721 26.74 -4.12 -4.03
CA ALA A 721 27.32 -4.64 -5.28
C ALA A 721 26.71 -5.99 -5.69
N GLY A 722 26.55 -6.92 -4.73
CA GLY A 722 26.03 -8.25 -4.99
C GLY A 722 24.60 -8.25 -5.49
N ASN A 723 23.74 -7.36 -4.98
CA ASN A 723 22.35 -7.22 -5.46
C ASN A 723 22.16 -6.04 -6.43
N ALA A 724 23.19 -5.59 -7.15
CA ALA A 724 23.01 -4.71 -8.30
C ALA A 724 22.51 -5.54 -9.50
N LEU A 725 21.23 -5.92 -9.46
CA LEU A 725 20.63 -6.87 -10.40
C LEU A 725 20.58 -6.31 -11.83
N GLN A 726 21.04 -7.10 -12.78
CA GLN A 726 20.77 -6.91 -14.21
C GLN A 726 19.77 -7.98 -14.63
N ILE A 727 18.61 -7.53 -15.12
CA ILE A 727 17.49 -8.41 -15.42
C ILE A 727 17.09 -8.23 -16.88
N GLU A 728 17.11 -9.32 -17.63
CA GLU A 728 16.59 -9.40 -18.99
C GLU A 728 15.37 -10.31 -19.00
N THR A 729 14.34 -9.93 -19.75
CA THR A 729 13.08 -10.69 -19.84
C THR A 729 12.78 -11.07 -21.28
N GLU A 730 12.40 -12.33 -21.49
CA GLU A 730 11.87 -12.84 -22.76
C GLU A 730 10.41 -13.27 -22.55
N ASN A 731 9.51 -12.95 -23.49
CA ASN A 731 8.07 -13.21 -23.38
C ASN A 731 7.39 -12.60 -22.13
N GLY A 732 7.97 -11.57 -21.53
CA GLY A 732 7.41 -10.82 -20.42
C GLY A 732 7.97 -9.40 -20.34
N THR A 733 7.37 -8.56 -19.51
CA THR A 733 7.82 -7.17 -19.28
C THR A 733 8.22 -6.96 -17.84
N LEU A 734 9.44 -6.48 -17.58
CA LEU A 734 9.87 -6.11 -16.24
C LEU A 734 9.09 -4.88 -15.75
N LEU A 735 8.25 -5.06 -14.73
CA LEU A 735 7.49 -3.98 -14.09
C LEU A 735 8.29 -3.30 -12.97
N ARG A 736 9.13 -4.07 -12.27
CA ARG A 736 9.96 -3.60 -11.14
C ARG A 736 11.17 -4.51 -10.97
N ALA A 737 12.33 -3.94 -10.62
CA ALA A 737 13.55 -4.71 -10.39
C ALA A 737 13.77 -5.17 -8.93
N TYR A 738 13.23 -4.47 -7.93
CA TYR A 738 13.49 -4.74 -6.51
C TYR A 738 12.21 -4.85 -5.66
N PRO A 739 11.86 -6.06 -5.17
CA PRO A 739 12.16 -7.35 -5.80
C PRO A 739 11.55 -7.44 -7.21
N PRO A 740 12.09 -8.29 -8.09
CA PRO A 740 11.61 -8.41 -9.47
C PRO A 740 10.12 -8.75 -9.57
N ARG A 741 9.42 -7.97 -10.40
CA ARG A 741 8.04 -8.25 -10.80
C ARG A 741 7.93 -8.16 -12.32
N ILE A 742 7.37 -9.19 -12.94
CA ILE A 742 7.33 -9.38 -14.39
C ILE A 742 5.89 -9.60 -14.81
N GLU A 743 5.40 -8.80 -15.75
CA GLU A 743 4.13 -9.05 -16.43
C GLU A 743 4.32 -10.18 -17.44
N VAL A 744 3.52 -11.25 -17.34
CA VAL A 744 3.62 -12.39 -18.25
C VAL A 744 2.98 -12.07 -19.60
N GLY A 745 3.68 -12.41 -20.68
CA GLY A 745 3.19 -12.18 -22.04
C GLY A 745 2.03 -13.09 -22.44
N GLN A 746 1.48 -12.84 -23.64
CA GLN A 746 0.27 -13.52 -24.15
C GLN A 746 0.38 -15.05 -24.22
N ASN A 747 1.59 -15.60 -24.36
CA ASN A 747 1.83 -17.04 -24.46
C ASN A 747 1.80 -17.76 -23.11
N ARG A 748 1.47 -17.08 -22.00
CA ARG A 748 1.44 -17.65 -20.63
C ARG A 748 2.80 -18.21 -20.18
N GLU A 749 3.88 -17.64 -20.70
CA GLU A 749 5.25 -17.98 -20.33
C GLU A 749 6.05 -16.68 -20.17
N ALA A 750 7.01 -16.69 -19.26
CA ALA A 750 8.00 -15.62 -19.13
C ALA A 750 9.35 -16.24 -18.75
N GLU A 751 10.39 -15.89 -19.49
CA GLU A 751 11.78 -16.24 -19.16
C GLU A 751 12.51 -15.00 -18.65
N ILE A 752 13.38 -15.20 -17.66
CA ILE A 752 14.13 -14.16 -16.99
C ILE A 752 15.58 -14.62 -16.87
N ALA A 753 16.51 -13.80 -17.35
CA ALA A 753 17.92 -13.91 -17.06
C ALA A 753 18.30 -12.87 -15.99
N ILE A 754 18.97 -13.32 -14.93
CA ILE A 754 19.42 -12.47 -13.83
C ILE A 754 20.93 -12.61 -13.70
N ALA A 755 21.65 -11.51 -13.91
CA ALA A 755 23.05 -11.39 -13.56
C ALA A 755 23.19 -10.58 -12.26
N GLY A 756 24.08 -11.04 -11.38
CA GLY A 756 24.13 -10.58 -10.00
C GLY A 756 23.21 -11.37 -9.07
N GLY A 757 22.99 -10.82 -7.88
CA GLY A 757 22.17 -11.37 -6.81
C GLY A 757 22.96 -12.22 -5.82
N ILE A 758 22.61 -12.08 -4.54
CA ILE A 758 23.10 -12.91 -3.43
C ILE A 758 21.95 -13.25 -2.48
N GLY A 759 22.04 -14.41 -1.84
CA GLY A 759 20.96 -14.97 -1.03
C GLY A 759 19.73 -15.34 -1.86
N TYR A 760 18.57 -15.35 -1.21
CA TYR A 760 17.29 -15.63 -1.86
C TYR A 760 16.62 -14.36 -2.39
N LEU A 761 16.09 -14.43 -3.61
CA LEU A 761 15.35 -13.36 -4.27
C LEU A 761 13.92 -13.82 -4.59
N PRO A 762 12.87 -13.10 -4.16
CA PRO A 762 11.52 -13.32 -4.64
C PRO A 762 11.37 -12.91 -6.12
N LEU A 763 10.75 -13.75 -6.93
CA LEU A 763 10.35 -13.46 -8.31
C LEU A 763 8.82 -13.50 -8.41
N THR A 764 8.21 -12.36 -8.70
CA THR A 764 6.76 -12.24 -8.90
C THR A 764 6.42 -12.19 -10.39
N PHE A 765 5.46 -13.00 -10.81
CA PHE A 765 4.92 -13.00 -12.17
C PHE A 765 3.45 -12.59 -12.11
N SER A 766 3.10 -11.53 -12.85
CA SER A 766 1.81 -10.83 -12.87
C SER A 766 1.02 -11.10 -14.15
N GLY A 767 -0.27 -10.76 -14.15
CA GLY A 767 -1.13 -10.84 -15.33
C GLY A 767 -1.72 -12.23 -15.61
N LEU A 768 -1.58 -13.17 -14.66
CA LEU A 768 -1.99 -14.55 -14.85
C LEU A 768 -3.52 -14.65 -14.90
N SER A 769 -4.05 -15.45 -15.83
CA SER A 769 -5.51 -15.67 -15.95
C SER A 769 -6.07 -16.64 -14.91
N ASP A 770 -5.21 -17.42 -14.26
CA ASP A 770 -5.61 -18.53 -13.41
C ASP A 770 -4.72 -18.60 -12.18
N GLN A 771 -5.28 -19.10 -11.09
CA GLN A 771 -4.60 -19.23 -9.81
C GLN A 771 -3.77 -20.52 -9.64
N ARG A 772 -3.80 -21.42 -10.62
CA ARG A 772 -3.28 -22.79 -10.52
C ARG A 772 -2.38 -23.15 -11.68
N GLY A 773 -1.63 -24.24 -11.48
CA GLY A 773 -0.89 -24.90 -12.55
C GLY A 773 0.39 -24.19 -12.96
N TRP A 774 0.94 -23.30 -12.13
CA TRP A 774 2.19 -22.60 -12.44
C TRP A 774 3.40 -23.33 -11.87
N GLN A 775 4.45 -23.45 -12.66
CA GLN A 775 5.74 -23.99 -12.25
C GLN A 775 6.86 -23.04 -12.65
N LEU A 776 7.85 -22.90 -11.78
CA LEU A 776 9.08 -22.18 -12.10
C LEU A 776 10.19 -23.18 -12.38
N LEU A 777 10.83 -23.04 -13.53
CA LEU A 777 11.99 -23.82 -13.92
C LEU A 777 13.25 -22.97 -13.76
N TYR A 778 14.38 -23.59 -13.43
CA TYR A 778 15.70 -22.98 -13.53
C TYR A 778 16.56 -23.72 -14.55
N ARG A 779 17.47 -23.00 -15.21
CA ARG A 779 18.42 -23.59 -16.15
C ARG A 779 19.69 -24.03 -15.41
N ASN A 780 20.00 -25.32 -15.43
CA ASN A 780 21.19 -25.86 -14.79
C ASN A 780 22.47 -25.61 -15.62
N THR A 781 23.62 -26.04 -15.10
CA THR A 781 24.93 -25.87 -15.77
C THR A 781 25.09 -26.63 -17.08
N ASP A 782 24.31 -27.71 -17.27
CA ASP A 782 24.29 -28.52 -18.49
C ASP A 782 23.32 -27.94 -19.54
N GLY A 783 22.62 -26.85 -19.21
CA GLY A 783 21.70 -26.15 -20.08
C GLY A 783 20.26 -26.69 -20.05
N GLU A 784 19.95 -27.65 -19.18
CA GLU A 784 18.65 -28.27 -19.01
C GLU A 784 17.74 -27.46 -18.08
N TRP A 785 16.42 -27.53 -18.31
CA TRP A 785 15.42 -26.89 -17.46
C TRP A 785 14.95 -27.87 -16.37
N ILE A 786 15.09 -27.45 -15.12
CA ILE A 786 14.73 -28.24 -13.94
C ILE A 786 13.67 -27.50 -13.14
N THR A 787 12.60 -28.20 -12.76
CA THR A 787 11.55 -27.63 -11.91
C THR A 787 12.08 -27.28 -10.53
N ILE A 788 11.78 -26.08 -10.06
CA ILE A 788 12.02 -25.68 -8.67
C ILE A 788 10.88 -26.24 -7.82
N ASP A 789 11.25 -27.05 -6.84
CA ASP A 789 10.37 -27.52 -5.78
C ASP A 789 11.11 -27.35 -4.45
N GLN A 790 10.56 -26.50 -3.58
CA GLN A 790 11.07 -26.23 -2.23
C GLN A 790 10.03 -26.65 -1.18
N SER A 791 9.10 -27.53 -1.55
CA SER A 791 8.00 -27.95 -0.69
C SER A 791 8.47 -28.85 0.45
N ALA A 792 7.87 -28.68 1.63
CA ALA A 792 7.99 -29.62 2.75
C ALA A 792 6.75 -30.52 2.84
N PHE A 793 5.57 -29.97 2.53
CA PHE A 793 4.28 -30.66 2.58
C PHE A 793 3.48 -30.60 1.28
N GLY A 794 4.15 -30.28 0.16
CA GLY A 794 3.54 -30.11 -1.16
C GLY A 794 2.82 -28.78 -1.31
N ASN A 795 3.12 -28.05 -2.39
CA ASN A 795 2.51 -26.74 -2.71
C ASN A 795 2.65 -25.67 -1.61
N ASP A 796 3.65 -25.79 -0.73
CA ASP A 796 3.89 -24.92 0.41
C ASP A 796 5.17 -24.08 0.28
N PHE A 797 5.51 -23.62 -0.92
CA PHE A 797 6.73 -22.82 -1.14
C PHE A 797 6.56 -21.65 -2.11
N TRP A 798 5.37 -21.48 -2.67
CA TRP A 798 5.00 -20.34 -3.50
C TRP A 798 3.79 -19.65 -2.87
N GLN A 799 3.57 -18.40 -3.26
CA GLN A 799 2.37 -17.66 -2.87
C GLN A 799 1.65 -17.20 -4.13
N ILE A 800 0.35 -16.98 -4.00
CA ILE A 800 -0.44 -16.33 -5.03
C ILE A 800 -1.29 -15.22 -4.44
N GLY A 801 -1.30 -14.08 -5.12
CA GLY A 801 -2.14 -12.95 -4.79
C GLY A 801 -3.12 -12.68 -5.91
N ARG A 802 -4.31 -12.22 -5.56
CA ARG A 802 -5.22 -11.62 -6.53
C ARG A 802 -4.72 -10.23 -6.90
N GLU A 803 -4.67 -9.97 -8.20
CA GLU A 803 -4.58 -8.63 -8.75
C GLU A 803 -6.01 -8.14 -9.04
N GLY A 804 -6.19 -6.88 -9.40
CA GLY A 804 -7.50 -6.48 -9.89
C GLY A 804 -7.84 -7.19 -11.22
N ASN A 805 -9.06 -7.02 -11.74
CA ASN A 805 -9.55 -7.66 -12.98
C ASN A 805 -9.64 -9.18 -12.96
N GLY A 806 -9.66 -9.79 -11.78
CA GLY A 806 -9.65 -11.24 -11.65
C GLY A 806 -8.35 -11.87 -12.17
N LYS A 807 -7.26 -11.10 -12.22
CA LYS A 807 -5.92 -11.59 -12.53
C LYS A 807 -5.21 -12.04 -11.27
N TYR A 808 -4.11 -12.76 -11.45
CA TYR A 808 -3.32 -13.30 -10.35
C TYR A 808 -1.83 -13.01 -10.54
N ALA A 809 -1.14 -12.92 -9.41
CA ALA A 809 0.31 -12.87 -9.36
C ALA A 809 0.86 -14.04 -8.55
N VAL A 810 1.75 -14.84 -9.14
CA VAL A 810 2.46 -15.92 -8.43
C VAL A 810 3.85 -15.44 -8.03
N THR A 811 4.29 -15.75 -6.82
CA THR A 811 5.65 -15.42 -6.35
C THR A 811 6.38 -16.66 -5.84
N PHE A 812 7.59 -16.85 -6.32
CA PHE A 812 8.54 -17.90 -5.91
C PHE A 812 9.78 -17.26 -5.29
N ASN A 813 10.58 -18.02 -4.54
CA ASN A 813 11.91 -17.58 -4.07
C ASN A 813 13.00 -18.43 -4.72
N VAL A 814 14.03 -17.78 -5.25
CA VAL A 814 15.16 -18.45 -5.91
C VAL A 814 16.47 -18.07 -5.24
N SER A 815 17.36 -19.04 -5.05
CA SER A 815 18.70 -18.75 -4.53
C SER A 815 19.59 -18.24 -5.66
N LEU A 816 20.17 -17.06 -5.47
CA LEU A 816 21.13 -16.46 -6.39
C LEU A 816 22.59 -16.67 -5.97
N ASP A 817 22.84 -17.22 -4.77
CA ASP A 817 24.18 -17.55 -4.32
C ASP A 817 24.91 -18.48 -5.31
N ALA A 818 26.18 -18.17 -5.53
CA ALA A 818 27.11 -19.00 -6.29
C ALA A 818 27.71 -20.07 -5.37
N ARG A 819 27.52 -21.35 -5.69
CA ARG A 819 28.09 -22.45 -4.89
C ARG A 819 29.62 -22.51 -4.95
N ASP A 820 30.23 -21.92 -5.98
CA ASP A 820 31.68 -21.85 -6.22
C ASP A 820 32.27 -20.44 -6.03
N GLY A 821 31.46 -19.48 -5.55
CA GLY A 821 31.87 -18.08 -5.40
C GLY A 821 31.94 -17.26 -6.69
N VAL A 822 31.56 -17.83 -7.85
CA VAL A 822 31.49 -17.11 -9.13
C VAL A 822 30.03 -16.80 -9.46
N THR A 823 29.64 -15.53 -9.35
CA THR A 823 28.29 -15.10 -9.76
C THR A 823 28.15 -15.23 -11.27
N ARG A 824 27.23 -16.11 -11.70
CA ARG A 824 26.89 -16.35 -13.11
C ARG A 824 25.48 -15.86 -13.36
N GLU A 825 25.19 -15.51 -14.61
CA GLU A 825 23.81 -15.35 -15.06
C GLU A 825 23.01 -16.61 -14.74
N LYS A 826 21.89 -16.46 -14.03
CA LYS A 826 20.92 -17.53 -13.78
C LYS A 826 19.66 -17.27 -14.60
N ARG A 827 19.12 -18.32 -15.22
CA ARG A 827 17.91 -18.24 -16.03
C ARG A 827 16.76 -18.99 -15.37
N PHE A 828 15.59 -18.36 -15.38
CA PHE A 828 14.35 -18.88 -14.84
C PHE A 828 13.25 -18.80 -15.88
N ARG A 829 12.33 -19.77 -15.88
CA ARG A 829 11.19 -19.78 -16.80
C ARG A 829 9.92 -20.17 -16.06
N LEU A 830 8.91 -19.30 -16.11
CA LEU A 830 7.57 -19.64 -15.67
C LEU A 830 6.84 -20.38 -16.79
N VAL A 831 6.28 -21.53 -16.47
CA VAL A 831 5.47 -22.35 -17.38
C VAL A 831 4.17 -22.81 -16.71
N ARG A 832 3.18 -23.18 -17.52
CA ARG A 832 1.98 -23.87 -17.05
C ARG A 832 2.21 -25.38 -17.05
N SER A 833 2.01 -26.03 -15.91
CA SER A 833 2.04 -27.48 -15.74
C SER A 833 0.97 -28.15 -16.62
N PRO A 834 1.26 -29.28 -17.28
CA PRO A 834 0.29 -30.07 -18.03
C PRO A 834 -0.91 -30.55 -17.18
N GLN A 835 -0.74 -30.65 -15.85
CA GLN A 835 -1.83 -31.01 -14.92
C GLN A 835 -2.75 -29.83 -14.60
N GLY A 836 -2.34 -28.58 -14.89
CA GLY A 836 -3.11 -27.37 -14.60
C GLY A 836 -4.27 -27.09 -15.57
N ASP A 837 -4.47 -27.96 -16.56
CA ASP A 837 -5.62 -27.94 -17.49
C ASP A 837 -6.72 -28.96 -17.09
N GLN A 838 -6.47 -29.77 -16.05
CA GLN A 838 -7.46 -30.65 -15.40
C GLN A 838 -8.01 -29.98 -14.14
#